data_AF-A0A2N5HEV7-F1
#
_entry.id   AF-A0A2N5HEV7-F1
#
_cell.length_a   1.000
_cell.length_b   1.000
_cell.length_c   1.000
_cell.angle_alpha   90.00
_cell.angle_beta   90.00
_cell.angle_gamma   90.00
#
_symmetry.space_group_name_H-M   'P 1'
#
loop_
_entity.id
_entity.type
_entity.pdbx_description
1 polymer ?
#
loop_
_entity_poly.entity_id
_entity_poly.type
_entity_poly.pdbx_seq_one_letter_code
_entity_poly.pdbx_strand_id
1 'polypeptide(L)'
;MSAKLQNQIILYSLDTTAFYSDDEMNLNKELIKHKQSKSDLNKLISSLKEIGSGFNNLLIGYNLMFYLNDTAKLIKRWNACYEKLDKKINKLLECEDSEELNEDQLFFQDYLNFQLDDYFKIDEKSVSLVEVNVDSVLYKNIKFLNEITKQLKQELIVEAIKHKDEVRVLREDALNDSNKITQFESTLTRSIGAKVDDLTTDICIVRAYRYIIFEQLMNRGFKYQNEIYQYMTSSAGNIRNKKSIWIKKSVYDQIENKLMCGLTRDDINKKGGMNLNKYNAYTALCNTSSTPWDNFDISKAIVVPDFKTIINVDVDYIKGDTYEIIPKDNYPVEINHLDGAGMYQPSPDGDNKSFQFRAPFFKGLLIAFPFDKFLGKQKGGSPIVKDVYGKDHDVLKEGIKYIFTASQFKMWKMFMKDDKDKNAWRRYQRAFKKYKCEAAKCKEDTNTFDDKPISYQVLQTLNKMTPEELKEISKYTVDTINKIGNDKEATLELLGAGKSNENKRGFEKALEIYPNLLNDDYSKEVIMEKRRSLIKSAKAGKLMIPGSKRTYIAPDLYAFCEWLFLGMENPKGLLQNGEVSCSLYDDGQKLDALRSPHLYKEHCVRTNKVNKDTKEWFISKNIFTSIHDAISKVLMFDVDGDDSLIVSESLFVSIAERHMLNVRPLQYELGVATQEQITNANIFKGLKSAYSKNSLIGEISNDISKLWASANPDEDSIRRLVFENNSCIDYAKTLWFPERPKEINEQIKKYTKAKLAHFFRFAKDKEKSQVQKIGNGVVDMLVKEKIIPKSNIIFTELAEDIDYKKLMKNTNIEIDQRVIDVFEKINKSKYWDIKNEIKESGDSRKKGELVIYKKFRKELLALGKRQDVVDMLIRYLYDDKQTKNKQSLWFMFGEDIARNLLYNIKGIVECIECKDLIEKPRQRQIRCDKCQDLYKKEKDKIRKQKNKKISA
;
A
#
# COMPACT_ATOMS: atom_id res chain seq x y z
N MET A 1 -0.45 16.85 6.86
CA MET A 1 0.36 15.61 6.76
C MET A 1 1.69 15.58 7.51
N SER A 2 2.44 16.66 7.81
CA SER A 2 3.63 16.52 8.69
C SER A 2 3.24 16.03 10.11
N ALA A 3 2.02 16.35 10.56
CA ALA A 3 1.43 15.83 11.79
C ALA A 3 1.10 14.32 11.77
N LYS A 4 0.97 13.66 10.60
CA LYS A 4 0.68 12.21 10.54
C LYS A 4 1.92 11.31 10.68
N LEU A 5 3.12 11.88 10.70
CA LEU A 5 4.37 11.12 10.82
C LEU A 5 4.90 11.03 12.27
N GLN A 6 4.17 11.58 13.25
CA GLN A 6 4.60 11.63 14.65
C GLN A 6 4.18 10.41 15.49
N ASN A 7 3.35 9.49 14.98
CA ASN A 7 2.80 8.37 15.75
C ASN A 7 3.15 7.02 15.12
N GLN A 8 4.43 6.66 15.19
CA GLN A 8 4.99 5.43 14.64
C GLN A 8 5.37 4.47 15.78
N ILE A 9 5.21 3.17 15.57
CA ILE A 9 5.50 2.12 16.56
C ILE A 9 6.41 1.10 15.88
N ILE A 10 7.46 0.68 16.58
CA ILE A 10 8.44 -0.25 16.05
C ILE A 10 8.06 -1.67 16.51
N LEU A 11 8.06 -2.63 15.61
CA LEU A 11 7.79 -4.05 15.91
C LEU A 11 8.59 -4.96 14.98
N TYR A 12 8.67 -6.25 15.30
CA TYR A 12 9.38 -7.21 14.45
C TYR A 12 8.51 -7.75 13.30
N SER A 13 9.06 -7.79 12.09
CA SER A 13 8.47 -8.50 10.94
C SER A 13 9.35 -9.64 10.50
N LEU A 14 9.01 -10.82 10.97
CA LEU A 14 9.73 -12.06 10.79
C LEU A 14 9.20 -12.82 9.57
N ASP A 15 9.93 -13.84 9.17
CA ASP A 15 9.42 -14.90 8.31
C ASP A 15 9.59 -16.27 8.98
N THR A 16 9.09 -17.33 8.33
CA THR A 16 9.15 -18.69 8.88
C THR A 16 10.56 -19.18 9.22
N THR A 17 11.63 -18.59 8.68
CA THR A 17 13.01 -18.97 9.01
C THR A 17 13.42 -18.58 10.44
N ALA A 18 12.74 -17.60 11.04
CA ALA A 18 12.98 -17.18 12.43
C ALA A 18 12.60 -18.26 13.47
N PHE A 19 11.93 -19.33 13.03
CA PHE A 19 11.42 -20.41 13.88
C PHE A 19 12.06 -21.77 13.57
N TYR A 20 13.16 -21.77 12.82
CA TYR A 20 13.88 -22.98 12.47
C TYR A 20 14.66 -23.54 13.66
N SER A 21 14.73 -24.86 13.76
CA SER A 21 15.75 -25.56 14.54
C SER A 21 17.14 -25.28 13.96
N ASP A 22 18.19 -25.62 14.71
CA ASP A 22 19.55 -25.42 14.23
C ASP A 22 19.86 -26.25 12.97
N ASP A 23 19.31 -27.47 12.89
CA ASP A 23 19.44 -28.33 11.71
C ASP A 23 18.72 -27.76 10.48
N GLU A 24 17.47 -27.30 10.65
CA GLU A 24 16.73 -26.61 9.58
C GLU A 24 17.45 -25.33 9.12
N MET A 25 18.05 -24.59 10.05
CA MET A 25 18.81 -23.38 9.75
C MET A 25 20.09 -23.69 8.97
N ASN A 26 20.80 -24.77 9.32
CA ASN A 26 21.98 -25.22 8.59
C ASN A 26 21.64 -25.63 7.16
N LEU A 27 20.57 -26.43 6.97
CA LEU A 27 20.07 -26.80 5.64
C LEU A 27 19.66 -25.56 4.81
N ASN A 28 19.02 -24.58 5.45
CA ASN A 28 18.62 -23.36 4.77
C ASN A 28 19.80 -22.45 4.39
N LYS A 29 20.86 -22.38 5.21
CA LYS A 29 22.10 -21.66 4.88
C LYS A 29 22.75 -22.26 3.64
N GLU A 30 22.86 -23.59 3.55
CA GLU A 30 23.36 -24.29 2.36
C GLU A 30 22.44 -24.03 1.14
N LEU A 31 21.12 -24.11 1.31
CA LEU A 31 20.16 -23.80 0.26
C LEU A 31 20.31 -22.37 -0.29
N ILE A 32 20.52 -21.38 0.59
CA ILE A 32 20.74 -19.99 0.20
C ILE A 32 22.07 -19.86 -0.56
N LYS A 33 23.15 -20.51 -0.09
CA LYS A 33 24.44 -20.54 -0.76
C LYS A 33 24.29 -21.00 -2.22
N HIS A 34 23.60 -22.12 -2.46
CA HIS A 34 23.38 -22.64 -3.82
C HIS A 34 22.52 -21.76 -4.71
N LYS A 35 21.48 -21.14 -4.15
CA LYS A 35 20.66 -20.17 -4.90
C LYS A 35 21.48 -18.94 -5.31
N GLN A 36 22.38 -18.48 -4.43
CA GLN A 36 23.26 -17.37 -4.73
C GLN A 36 24.23 -17.74 -5.86
N SER A 37 24.90 -18.90 -5.77
CA SER A 37 25.76 -19.42 -6.84
C SER A 37 25.02 -19.51 -8.18
N LYS A 38 23.78 -20.00 -8.18
CA LYS A 38 22.93 -20.03 -9.37
C LYS A 38 22.62 -18.63 -9.91
N SER A 39 22.32 -17.67 -9.03
CA SER A 39 22.04 -16.30 -9.44
C SER A 39 23.26 -15.67 -10.10
N ASP A 40 24.45 -15.91 -9.56
CA ASP A 40 25.68 -15.32 -10.07
C ASP A 40 26.09 -15.95 -11.40
N LEU A 41 25.89 -17.27 -11.57
CA LEU A 41 26.02 -17.93 -12.86
C LEU A 41 25.05 -17.37 -13.91
N ASN A 42 23.78 -17.12 -13.56
CA ASN A 42 22.83 -16.52 -14.50
C ASN A 42 23.23 -15.10 -14.91
N LYS A 43 23.75 -14.29 -13.98
CA LYS A 43 24.28 -12.95 -14.32
C LYS A 43 25.47 -13.06 -15.26
N LEU A 44 26.39 -13.99 -14.99
CA LEU A 44 27.54 -14.25 -15.85
C LEU A 44 27.08 -14.62 -17.27
N ILE A 45 26.12 -15.53 -17.41
CA ILE A 45 25.53 -15.89 -18.72
C ILE A 45 24.92 -14.66 -19.41
N SER A 46 24.18 -13.82 -18.67
CA SER A 46 23.60 -12.59 -19.22
C SER A 46 24.68 -11.63 -19.71
N SER A 47 25.73 -11.41 -18.91
CA SER A 47 26.86 -10.55 -19.30
C SER A 47 27.63 -11.11 -20.50
N LEU A 48 27.86 -12.43 -20.55
CA LEU A 48 28.49 -13.09 -21.71
C LEU A 48 27.66 -12.92 -22.98
N LYS A 49 26.33 -13.00 -22.89
CA LYS A 49 25.41 -12.74 -24.01
C LYS A 49 25.39 -11.28 -24.47
N GLU A 50 25.65 -10.34 -23.58
CA GLU A 50 25.74 -8.91 -23.90
C GLU A 50 27.07 -8.52 -24.55
N ILE A 51 28.16 -9.25 -24.24
CA ILE A 51 29.51 -8.96 -24.74
C ILE A 51 29.70 -9.40 -26.21
N GLY A 52 28.95 -10.39 -26.70
CA GLY A 52 29.11 -10.91 -28.07
C GLY A 52 30.46 -11.60 -28.30
N SER A 53 30.62 -12.27 -29.44
CA SER A 53 31.71 -13.18 -29.82
C SER A 53 33.09 -12.51 -30.03
N GLY A 54 33.52 -11.66 -29.12
CA GLY A 54 34.79 -10.96 -29.21
C GLY A 54 35.20 -10.32 -27.90
N PHE A 55 35.63 -11.11 -26.91
CA PHE A 55 36.78 -10.79 -26.06
C PHE A 55 37.19 -12.02 -25.22
N ASN A 56 38.48 -12.36 -25.31
CA ASN A 56 39.09 -13.62 -24.88
C ASN A 56 39.29 -13.79 -23.35
N ASN A 57 38.80 -14.92 -22.83
CA ASN A 57 39.49 -15.99 -22.07
C ASN A 57 40.37 -15.76 -20.82
N LEU A 58 40.73 -14.57 -20.33
CA LEU A 58 41.66 -14.50 -19.19
C LEU A 58 41.04 -14.33 -17.78
N LEU A 59 39.85 -13.73 -17.64
CA LEU A 59 39.24 -13.50 -16.31
C LEU A 59 38.22 -14.58 -15.89
N ILE A 60 37.82 -15.44 -16.83
CA ILE A 60 36.76 -16.44 -16.63
C ILE A 60 37.32 -17.68 -15.90
N GLY A 61 38.57 -18.06 -16.14
CA GLY A 61 39.21 -19.25 -15.56
C GLY A 61 39.31 -19.23 -14.04
N TYR A 62 39.58 -18.08 -13.42
CA TYR A 62 39.75 -17.99 -11.95
C TYR A 62 38.43 -18.18 -11.19
N ASN A 63 37.34 -17.58 -11.69
CA ASN A 63 36.00 -17.80 -11.14
C ASN A 63 35.52 -19.21 -11.43
N LEU A 64 35.71 -19.72 -12.65
CA LEU A 64 35.29 -21.08 -13.02
C LEU A 64 36.01 -22.14 -12.19
N MET A 65 37.31 -21.99 -11.92
CA MET A 65 38.10 -22.90 -11.09
C MET A 65 37.70 -22.85 -9.60
N PHE A 66 37.33 -21.67 -9.09
CA PHE A 66 36.74 -21.54 -7.75
C PHE A 66 35.37 -22.24 -7.66
N TYR A 67 34.52 -22.07 -8.69
CA TYR A 67 33.23 -22.77 -8.77
C TYR A 67 33.40 -24.29 -8.90
N LEU A 68 34.32 -24.77 -9.74
CA LEU A 68 34.62 -26.19 -9.91
C LEU A 68 35.11 -26.85 -8.62
N ASN A 69 35.93 -26.15 -7.83
CA ASN A 69 36.37 -26.63 -6.52
C ASN A 69 35.23 -26.71 -5.50
N ASP A 70 34.31 -25.74 -5.50
CA ASP A 70 33.09 -25.82 -4.70
C ASP A 70 32.19 -26.97 -5.21
N THR A 71 32.05 -27.17 -6.53
CA THR A 71 31.32 -28.29 -7.13
C THR A 71 31.90 -29.64 -6.74
N ALA A 72 33.23 -29.80 -6.70
CA ALA A 72 33.87 -31.04 -6.25
C ALA A 72 33.60 -31.34 -4.76
N LYS A 73 33.66 -30.32 -3.90
CA LYS A 73 33.25 -30.45 -2.49
C LYS A 73 31.77 -30.77 -2.34
N LEU A 74 30.94 -30.27 -3.24
CA LEU A 74 29.49 -30.50 -3.26
C LEU A 74 29.12 -31.89 -3.75
N ILE A 75 29.80 -32.42 -4.77
CA ILE A 75 29.65 -33.81 -5.21
C ILE A 75 30.02 -34.75 -4.06
N LYS A 76 31.10 -34.46 -3.33
CA LYS A 76 31.52 -35.24 -2.15
C LYS A 76 30.48 -35.23 -1.03
N ARG A 77 29.84 -34.08 -0.76
CA ARG A 77 28.73 -33.94 0.20
C ARG A 77 27.43 -34.57 -0.29
N TRP A 78 27.13 -34.45 -1.59
CA TRP A 78 25.96 -35.05 -2.23
C TRP A 78 26.04 -36.57 -2.17
N ASN A 79 27.20 -37.16 -2.48
CA ASN A 79 27.45 -38.60 -2.32
C ASN A 79 27.26 -39.05 -0.86
N ALA A 80 27.72 -38.26 0.11
CA ALA A 80 27.52 -38.56 1.53
C ALA A 80 26.05 -38.41 2.00
N CYS A 81 25.29 -37.46 1.43
CA CYS A 81 23.85 -37.35 1.64
C CYS A 81 23.09 -38.48 0.92
N TYR A 82 23.53 -38.86 -0.28
CA TYR A 82 22.99 -39.96 -1.07
C TYR A 82 23.17 -41.27 -0.31
N GLU A 83 24.36 -41.60 0.20
CA GLU A 83 24.55 -42.80 1.05
C GLU A 83 23.65 -42.81 2.29
N LYS A 84 23.35 -41.65 2.88
CA LYS A 84 22.42 -41.53 4.02
C LYS A 84 20.96 -41.67 3.61
N LEU A 85 20.60 -41.18 2.43
CA LEU A 85 19.25 -41.25 1.87
C LEU A 85 18.97 -42.66 1.34
N ASP A 86 19.93 -43.26 0.65
CA ASP A 86 19.96 -44.64 0.15
C ASP A 86 19.86 -45.62 1.32
N LYS A 87 20.63 -45.44 2.41
CA LYS A 87 20.43 -46.22 3.66
C LYS A 87 19.06 -46.02 4.29
N LYS A 88 18.43 -44.84 4.16
CA LYS A 88 17.08 -44.57 4.69
C LYS A 88 15.98 -45.14 3.80
N ILE A 89 16.18 -45.10 2.48
CA ILE A 89 15.29 -45.64 1.45
C ILE A 89 15.36 -47.16 1.50
N ASN A 90 16.55 -47.76 1.58
CA ASN A 90 16.73 -49.20 1.79
C ASN A 90 16.12 -49.66 3.12
N LYS A 91 16.20 -48.85 4.18
CA LYS A 91 15.50 -49.13 5.45
C LYS A 91 13.98 -48.92 5.41
N LEU A 92 13.48 -48.14 4.45
CA LEU A 92 12.05 -47.98 4.14
C LEU A 92 11.55 -49.09 3.20
N LEU A 93 12.43 -49.65 2.35
CA LEU A 93 12.21 -50.76 1.42
C LEU A 93 12.36 -52.13 2.10
N GLU A 94 13.00 -52.21 3.28
CA GLU A 94 12.94 -53.40 4.16
C GLU A 94 11.56 -53.59 4.81
N CYS A 95 10.60 -52.69 4.55
CA CYS A 95 9.18 -52.86 4.85
C CYS A 95 8.40 -52.92 3.53
N GLU A 96 7.86 -54.10 3.25
CA GLU A 96 6.99 -54.49 2.14
C GLU A 96 7.67 -54.95 0.85
N ASP A 97 7.16 -56.08 0.38
CA ASP A 97 7.75 -57.04 -0.54
C ASP A 97 8.08 -56.49 -1.93
N SER A 98 9.14 -57.08 -2.47
CA SER A 98 9.67 -57.05 -3.83
C SER A 98 8.69 -56.65 -4.95
N GLU A 99 9.01 -55.58 -5.68
CA GLU A 99 8.73 -55.48 -7.12
C GLU A 99 9.93 -54.81 -7.82
N GLU A 100 10.19 -55.27 -9.05
CA GLU A 100 11.33 -54.89 -9.90
C GLU A 100 11.47 -53.38 -10.10
N LEU A 101 12.72 -52.93 -10.27
CA LEU A 101 13.04 -51.53 -10.62
C LEU A 101 12.27 -51.12 -11.87
N ASN A 102 11.57 -49.98 -11.82
CA ASN A 102 10.77 -49.50 -12.94
C ASN A 102 11.65 -48.87 -14.06
N GLU A 103 11.10 -48.70 -15.26
CA GLU A 103 11.81 -48.17 -16.44
C GLU A 103 12.47 -46.80 -16.19
N ASP A 104 11.90 -45.98 -15.30
CA ASP A 104 12.51 -44.71 -14.89
C ASP A 104 13.81 -44.92 -14.09
N GLN A 105 13.89 -45.94 -13.23
CA GLN A 105 15.10 -46.25 -12.45
C GLN A 105 16.22 -46.85 -13.32
N LEU A 106 15.89 -47.71 -14.29
CA LEU A 106 16.86 -48.20 -15.27
C LEU A 106 17.37 -47.08 -16.18
N PHE A 107 16.49 -46.20 -16.67
CA PHE A 107 16.87 -45.04 -17.47
C PHE A 107 17.82 -44.10 -16.70
N PHE A 108 17.60 -43.92 -15.39
CA PHE A 108 18.47 -43.11 -14.54
C PHE A 108 19.84 -43.74 -14.27
N GLN A 109 19.92 -45.07 -14.20
CA GLN A 109 21.19 -45.81 -14.05
C GLN A 109 22.02 -45.79 -15.34
N ASP A 110 21.38 -45.97 -16.50
CA ASP A 110 22.04 -45.86 -17.81
C ASP A 110 22.51 -44.44 -18.12
N TYR A 111 21.72 -43.43 -17.73
CA TYR A 111 22.13 -42.02 -17.81
C TYR A 111 23.34 -41.70 -16.91
N LEU A 112 23.47 -42.37 -15.76
CA LEU A 112 24.61 -42.22 -14.84
C LEU A 112 25.89 -42.86 -15.40
N ASN A 113 25.79 -44.07 -15.97
CA ASN A 113 26.92 -44.75 -16.58
C ASN A 113 27.45 -43.97 -17.79
N PHE A 114 26.55 -43.39 -18.59
CA PHE A 114 26.92 -42.50 -19.70
C PHE A 114 27.60 -41.19 -19.24
N GLN A 115 27.23 -40.65 -18.07
CA GLN A 115 27.86 -39.44 -17.50
C GLN A 115 29.26 -39.70 -16.90
N LEU A 116 29.54 -40.92 -16.43
CA LEU A 116 30.80 -41.29 -15.81
C LEU A 116 31.89 -41.63 -16.84
N ASP A 117 31.54 -42.31 -17.94
CA ASP A 117 32.51 -42.70 -18.98
C ASP A 117 33.05 -41.52 -19.81
N ASP A 118 32.25 -40.45 -19.97
CA ASP A 118 32.69 -39.24 -20.68
C ASP A 118 33.55 -38.30 -19.80
N TYR A 119 33.50 -38.43 -18.47
CA TYR A 119 34.17 -37.51 -17.54
C TYR A 119 35.57 -37.99 -17.10
N PHE A 120 35.86 -39.29 -17.19
CA PHE A 120 37.17 -39.86 -16.83
C PHE A 120 38.20 -39.86 -17.98
N LYS A 121 37.89 -39.30 -19.16
CA LYS A 121 38.84 -39.09 -20.27
C LYS A 121 39.54 -37.72 -20.23
N ILE A 122 39.80 -37.17 -19.04
CA ILE A 122 40.68 -36.01 -18.90
C ILE A 122 41.97 -36.49 -18.23
N ASP A 123 42.88 -36.94 -19.07
CA ASP A 123 44.27 -37.23 -18.70
C ASP A 123 44.98 -35.91 -18.35
N GLU A 124 45.76 -35.91 -17.28
CA GLU A 124 46.40 -34.74 -16.66
C GLU A 124 47.51 -34.10 -17.53
N LYS A 125 47.63 -34.52 -18.80
CA LYS A 125 48.67 -34.06 -19.74
C LYS A 125 48.19 -33.47 -21.08
N SER A 126 46.89 -33.27 -21.28
CA SER A 126 46.36 -32.70 -22.53
C SER A 126 45.43 -31.51 -22.31
N VAL A 127 45.95 -30.43 -21.71
CA VAL A 127 45.36 -29.09 -21.85
C VAL A 127 45.90 -28.45 -23.13
N SER A 128 45.64 -29.08 -24.28
CA SER A 128 45.78 -28.45 -25.59
C SER A 128 44.38 -28.11 -26.07
N LEU A 129 44.03 -26.81 -26.01
CA LEU A 129 42.93 -26.15 -26.74
C LEU A 129 41.73 -27.06 -27.07
N VAL A 130 41.06 -27.58 -26.04
CA VAL A 130 39.67 -28.01 -26.19
C VAL A 130 38.84 -26.74 -26.20
N GLU A 131 38.17 -26.44 -27.31
CA GLU A 131 37.06 -25.47 -27.35
C GLU A 131 35.95 -25.99 -26.42
N VAL A 132 36.11 -25.76 -25.12
CA VAL A 132 35.05 -26.02 -24.15
C VAL A 132 33.98 -24.99 -24.43
N ASN A 133 32.86 -25.43 -24.98
CA ASN A 133 31.67 -24.60 -25.14
C ASN A 133 31.23 -24.15 -23.73
N VAL A 134 31.67 -22.95 -23.34
CA VAL A 134 31.47 -22.34 -22.01
C VAL A 134 29.98 -22.31 -21.66
N ASP A 135 29.10 -22.11 -22.64
CA ASP A 135 27.65 -22.16 -22.44
C ASP A 135 27.20 -23.55 -21.96
N SER A 136 27.69 -24.63 -22.56
CA SER A 136 27.33 -26.02 -22.18
C SER A 136 27.69 -26.34 -20.73
N VAL A 137 28.88 -25.94 -20.28
CA VAL A 137 29.33 -26.15 -18.89
C VAL A 137 28.51 -25.30 -17.90
N LEU A 138 28.23 -24.04 -18.23
CA LEU A 138 27.41 -23.16 -17.39
C LEU A 138 25.96 -23.69 -17.28
N TYR A 139 25.37 -24.18 -18.36
CA TYR A 139 24.03 -24.80 -18.33
C TYR A 139 24.01 -26.10 -17.51
N LYS A 140 25.03 -26.96 -17.63
CA LYS A 140 25.18 -28.17 -16.79
C LYS A 140 25.27 -27.83 -15.30
N ASN A 141 26.06 -26.81 -14.94
CA ASN A 141 26.18 -26.33 -13.55
C ASN A 141 24.85 -25.78 -13.02
N ILE A 142 24.07 -25.06 -13.83
CA ILE A 142 22.72 -24.61 -13.46
C ILE A 142 21.79 -25.81 -13.21
N LYS A 143 21.83 -26.84 -14.06
CA LYS A 143 21.05 -28.07 -13.89
C LYS A 143 21.42 -28.76 -12.57
N PHE A 144 22.71 -28.93 -12.30
CA PHE A 144 23.20 -29.52 -11.05
C PHE A 144 22.76 -28.72 -9.80
N LEU A 145 22.93 -27.40 -9.82
CA LEU A 145 22.47 -26.53 -8.72
C LEU A 145 20.96 -26.58 -8.53
N ASN A 146 20.17 -26.81 -9.59
CA ASN A 146 18.72 -27.01 -9.46
C ASN A 146 18.39 -28.29 -8.71
N GLU A 147 19.07 -29.40 -9.01
CA GLU A 147 18.86 -30.68 -8.32
C GLU A 147 19.28 -30.60 -6.84
N ILE A 148 20.46 -30.04 -6.52
CA ILE A 148 20.85 -29.81 -5.12
C ILE A 148 19.83 -28.93 -4.40
N THR A 149 19.40 -27.82 -5.03
CA THR A 149 18.40 -26.93 -4.45
C THR A 149 17.07 -27.63 -4.23
N LYS A 150 16.71 -28.61 -5.07
CA LYS A 150 15.50 -29.42 -4.94
C LYS A 150 15.62 -30.41 -3.79
N GLN A 151 16.75 -31.11 -3.68
CA GLN A 151 17.04 -32.03 -2.58
C GLN A 151 17.07 -31.33 -1.23
N LEU A 152 17.82 -30.22 -1.09
CA LEU A 152 17.88 -29.46 0.16
C LEU A 152 16.51 -28.93 0.60
N LYS A 153 15.61 -28.62 -0.35
CA LYS A 153 14.22 -28.27 -0.01
C LYS A 153 13.45 -29.46 0.54
N GLN A 154 13.65 -30.66 0.01
CA GLN A 154 13.01 -31.88 0.49
C GLN A 154 13.55 -32.26 1.88
N GLU A 155 14.87 -32.21 2.07
CA GLU A 155 15.51 -32.44 3.38
C GLU A 155 14.97 -31.46 4.43
N LEU A 156 14.86 -30.17 4.09
CA LEU A 156 14.27 -29.16 4.97
C LEU A 156 12.80 -29.47 5.34
N ILE A 157 12.02 -30.05 4.41
CA ILE A 157 10.64 -30.47 4.69
C ILE A 157 10.64 -31.66 5.67
N VAL A 158 11.48 -32.67 5.41
CA VAL A 158 11.61 -33.85 6.28
C VAL A 158 12.04 -33.44 7.68
N GLU A 159 13.00 -32.54 7.80
CA GLU A 159 13.43 -31.99 9.08
C GLU A 159 12.29 -31.28 9.80
N ALA A 160 11.54 -30.45 9.09
CA ALA A 160 10.40 -29.74 9.66
C ALA A 160 9.29 -30.66 10.18
N ILE A 161 9.08 -31.82 9.56
CA ILE A 161 8.08 -32.81 10.00
C ILE A 161 8.42 -33.37 11.39
N LYS A 162 9.71 -33.52 11.73
CA LYS A 162 10.12 -34.04 13.04
C LYS A 162 9.62 -33.17 14.19
N HIS A 163 9.54 -31.85 13.96
CA HIS A 163 9.09 -30.86 14.94
C HIS A 163 7.58 -30.59 14.90
N LYS A 164 6.76 -31.40 14.20
CA LYS A 164 5.31 -31.14 14.04
C LYS A 164 4.52 -31.06 15.35
N ASP A 165 5.01 -31.75 16.38
CA ASP A 165 4.35 -31.83 17.68
C ASP A 165 4.91 -30.88 18.74
N GLU A 166 5.96 -30.13 18.38
CA GLU A 166 6.65 -29.21 19.28
C GLU A 166 6.09 -27.80 19.17
N VAL A 167 6.18 -27.04 20.27
CA VAL A 167 5.99 -25.59 20.22
C VAL A 167 7.32 -24.96 19.85
N ARG A 168 7.40 -24.41 18.63
CA ARG A 168 8.63 -23.80 18.12
C ARG A 168 9.06 -22.60 18.97
N VAL A 169 10.37 -22.37 19.00
CA VAL A 169 10.99 -21.24 19.70
C VAL A 169 11.45 -20.20 18.69
N LEU A 170 11.16 -18.93 18.96
CA LEU A 170 11.69 -17.82 18.19
C LEU A 170 13.20 -17.69 18.44
N ARG A 171 14.00 -17.71 17.38
CA ARG A 171 15.45 -17.56 17.49
C ARG A 171 15.84 -16.12 17.81
N GLU A 172 16.72 -15.93 18.80
CA GLU A 172 17.23 -14.61 19.19
C GLU A 172 18.02 -13.92 18.06
N ASP A 173 18.72 -14.69 17.22
CA ASP A 173 19.48 -14.15 16.08
C ASP A 173 18.58 -13.52 14.99
N ALA A 174 17.29 -13.85 14.98
CA ALA A 174 16.29 -13.22 14.11
C ALA A 174 15.84 -11.84 14.63
N LEU A 175 16.11 -11.47 15.88
CA LEU A 175 15.65 -10.21 16.51
C LEU A 175 16.61 -9.04 16.31
N ASN A 176 17.19 -8.94 15.13
CA ASN A 176 18.13 -7.90 14.75
C ASN A 176 17.41 -6.62 14.25
N ASP A 177 18.16 -5.53 14.13
CA ASP A 177 17.67 -4.24 13.61
C ASP A 177 17.04 -4.37 12.22
N SER A 178 17.55 -5.32 11.44
CA SER A 178 17.06 -5.56 10.10
C SER A 178 15.58 -5.98 10.15
N ASN A 179 15.19 -6.94 10.99
CA ASN A 179 13.80 -7.37 11.09
C ASN A 179 12.85 -6.38 11.81
N LYS A 180 13.30 -5.18 12.21
CA LYS A 180 12.44 -4.15 12.80
C LYS A 180 11.73 -3.39 11.70
N ILE A 181 10.46 -3.10 11.95
CA ILE A 181 9.59 -2.40 11.02
C ILE A 181 8.82 -1.34 11.76
N THR A 182 8.41 -0.30 11.04
CA THR A 182 7.63 0.79 11.62
C THR A 182 6.19 0.75 11.13
N GLN A 183 5.23 0.72 12.04
CA GLN A 183 3.81 0.80 11.72
C GLN A 183 3.23 2.08 12.33
N PHE A 184 2.28 2.71 11.63
CA PHE A 184 1.51 3.79 12.24
C PHE A 184 0.59 3.27 13.34
N GLU A 185 0.39 4.10 14.35
CA GLU A 185 -0.51 3.83 15.45
C GLU A 185 -1.93 3.41 14.98
N SER A 186 -2.51 2.47 15.71
CA SER A 186 -3.83 1.88 15.49
C SER A 186 -4.51 1.57 16.82
N THR A 187 -5.80 1.24 16.80
CA THR A 187 -6.53 0.81 18.01
C THR A 187 -5.89 -0.40 18.68
N LEU A 188 -5.33 -1.34 17.91
CA LEU A 188 -4.59 -2.49 18.44
C LEU A 188 -3.38 -2.03 19.26
N THR A 189 -2.53 -1.19 18.66
CA THR A 189 -1.29 -0.77 19.30
C THR A 189 -1.52 0.11 20.53
N ARG A 190 -2.57 0.95 20.51
CA ARG A 190 -3.03 1.68 21.70
C ARG A 190 -3.54 0.75 22.78
N SER A 191 -4.23 -0.33 22.41
CA SER A 191 -4.82 -1.28 23.37
C SER A 191 -3.77 -2.11 24.10
N ILE A 192 -2.64 -2.42 23.46
CA ILE A 192 -1.48 -3.06 24.12
C ILE A 192 -0.59 -2.08 24.89
N GLY A 193 -0.88 -0.77 24.85
CA GLY A 193 -0.07 0.25 25.52
C GLY A 193 1.30 0.50 24.85
N ALA A 194 1.44 0.19 23.57
CA ALA A 194 2.68 0.43 22.84
C ALA A 194 2.96 1.94 22.73
N LYS A 195 4.19 2.33 23.02
CA LYS A 195 4.65 3.71 23.00
C LYS A 195 5.14 4.09 21.61
N VAL A 196 4.86 5.32 21.22
CA VAL A 196 5.36 5.91 19.98
C VAL A 196 6.88 5.96 20.00
N ASP A 197 7.50 5.65 18.86
CA ASP A 197 8.94 5.54 18.62
C ASP A 197 9.67 4.44 19.41
N ASP A 198 8.94 3.61 20.18
CA ASP A 198 9.49 2.49 20.93
C ASP A 198 9.23 1.15 20.23
N LEU A 199 10.11 0.19 20.48
CA LEU A 199 9.95 -1.21 20.08
C LEU A 199 8.97 -1.91 21.03
N THR A 200 7.88 -2.46 20.50
CA THR A 200 7.04 -3.43 21.21
C THR A 200 7.42 -4.85 20.81
N THR A 201 7.45 -5.75 21.80
CA THR A 201 7.56 -7.19 21.57
C THR A 201 6.22 -7.90 21.74
N ASP A 202 5.15 -7.20 22.11
CA ASP A 202 3.84 -7.83 22.38
C ASP A 202 3.15 -8.33 21.11
N ILE A 203 3.47 -7.70 19.98
CA ILE A 203 2.99 -8.09 18.65
C ILE A 203 4.15 -8.21 17.67
N CYS A 204 4.01 -9.10 16.68
CA CYS A 204 4.92 -9.19 15.55
C CYS A 204 4.18 -9.60 14.27
N ILE A 205 4.80 -9.36 13.11
CA ILE A 205 4.32 -9.86 11.83
C ILE A 205 5.12 -11.11 11.46
N VAL A 206 4.46 -12.15 10.95
CA VAL A 206 5.13 -13.34 10.39
C VAL A 206 4.70 -13.54 8.94
N ARG A 207 5.70 -13.72 8.06
CA ARG A 207 5.52 -14.05 6.64
C ARG A 207 5.59 -15.55 6.39
N ALA A 208 4.56 -16.11 5.75
CA ALA A 208 4.44 -17.54 5.47
C ALA A 208 5.21 -17.96 4.20
N TYR A 209 6.53 -18.12 4.29
CA TYR A 209 7.37 -18.61 3.18
C TYR A 209 7.58 -20.14 3.18
N ARG A 210 7.45 -20.80 4.33
CA ARG A 210 7.39 -22.25 4.47
C ARG A 210 6.07 -22.65 5.11
N TYR A 211 5.16 -23.20 4.30
CA TYR A 211 3.82 -23.52 4.78
C TYR A 211 3.78 -24.58 5.87
N ILE A 212 4.69 -25.57 5.86
CA ILE A 212 4.75 -26.58 6.92
C ILE A 212 5.10 -25.98 8.29
N ILE A 213 6.07 -25.05 8.32
CA ILE A 213 6.45 -24.33 9.54
C ILE A 213 5.30 -23.43 9.97
N PHE A 214 4.72 -22.69 9.02
CA PHE A 214 3.60 -21.79 9.30
C PHE A 214 2.39 -22.54 9.86
N GLU A 215 2.08 -23.74 9.37
CA GLU A 215 1.03 -24.62 9.90
C GLU A 215 1.27 -24.99 11.37
N GLN A 216 2.50 -25.36 11.71
CA GLN A 216 2.89 -25.67 13.09
C GLN A 216 2.72 -24.46 14.00
N LEU A 217 3.15 -23.27 13.56
CA LEU A 217 2.92 -22.02 14.29
C LEU A 217 1.41 -21.76 14.46
N MET A 218 0.60 -21.94 13.42
CA MET A 218 -0.85 -21.69 13.47
C MET A 218 -1.53 -22.58 14.51
N ASN A 219 -1.15 -23.85 14.58
CA ASN A 219 -1.79 -24.82 15.45
C ASN A 219 -1.34 -24.68 16.91
N ARG A 220 -0.05 -24.38 17.17
CA ARG A 220 0.55 -24.46 18.52
C ARG A 220 1.08 -23.14 19.06
N GLY A 221 1.10 -22.08 18.25
CA GLY A 221 1.81 -20.85 18.59
C GLY A 221 3.33 -21.01 18.52
N PHE A 222 4.06 -20.06 19.11
CA PHE A 222 5.50 -20.16 19.33
C PHE A 222 5.90 -19.53 20.67
N LYS A 223 7.08 -19.88 21.18
CA LYS A 223 7.63 -19.35 22.43
C LYS A 223 8.68 -18.28 22.19
N TYR A 224 8.65 -17.22 23.00
CA TYR A 224 9.72 -16.23 23.13
C TYR A 224 9.72 -15.66 24.55
N GLN A 225 10.87 -15.63 25.24
CA GLN A 225 11.02 -15.13 26.61
C GLN A 225 9.94 -15.65 27.59
N ASN A 226 9.71 -16.96 27.60
CA ASN A 226 8.68 -17.66 28.40
C ASN A 226 7.21 -17.30 28.08
N GLU A 227 6.97 -16.44 27.10
CA GLU A 227 5.63 -16.12 26.60
C GLU A 227 5.26 -16.98 25.39
N ILE A 228 3.98 -17.33 25.28
CA ILE A 228 3.42 -18.00 24.10
C ILE A 228 2.75 -16.95 23.21
N TYR A 229 3.12 -16.94 21.94
CA TYR A 229 2.50 -16.12 20.92
C TYR A 229 1.50 -16.94 20.13
N GLN A 230 0.37 -16.33 19.79
CA GLN A 230 -0.68 -16.96 19.01
C GLN A 230 -1.05 -16.13 17.77
N TYR A 231 -1.63 -16.82 16.79
CA TYR A 231 -2.20 -16.16 15.62
C TYR A 231 -3.37 -15.28 16.03
N MET A 232 -3.27 -13.99 15.70
CA MET A 232 -4.34 -13.04 15.94
C MET A 232 -5.25 -12.93 14.72
N THR A 233 -4.70 -12.43 13.60
CA THR A 233 -5.51 -12.03 12.45
C THR A 233 -4.67 -11.72 11.20
N SER A 234 -5.32 -11.73 10.02
CA SER A 234 -4.76 -11.27 8.75
C SER A 234 -5.79 -10.46 7.96
N SER A 235 -5.55 -9.17 7.74
CA SER A 235 -6.38 -8.37 6.82
C SER A 235 -6.28 -8.89 5.39
N ALA A 236 -7.22 -8.54 4.50
CA ALA A 236 -7.11 -8.90 3.08
C ALA A 236 -5.78 -8.44 2.45
N GLY A 237 -5.25 -7.28 2.87
CA GLY A 237 -3.93 -6.81 2.45
C GLY A 237 -2.79 -7.67 3.02
N ASN A 238 -2.88 -8.11 4.27
CA ASN A 238 -1.91 -9.03 4.86
C ASN A 238 -1.95 -10.40 4.16
N ILE A 239 -3.15 -10.91 3.89
CA ILE A 239 -3.34 -12.17 3.16
C ILE A 239 -2.69 -12.09 1.78
N ARG A 240 -2.92 -11.00 1.05
CA ARG A 240 -2.28 -10.77 -0.26
C ARG A 240 -0.76 -10.82 -0.22
N ASN A 241 -0.16 -10.38 0.88
CA ASN A 241 1.28 -10.31 1.09
C ASN A 241 1.85 -11.48 1.92
N LYS A 242 1.07 -12.55 2.15
CA LYS A 242 1.43 -13.70 3.02
C LYS A 242 1.84 -13.31 4.44
N LYS A 243 1.35 -12.17 4.93
CA LYS A 243 1.59 -11.63 6.27
C LYS A 243 0.49 -12.08 7.23
N SER A 244 0.86 -12.22 8.50
CA SER A 244 -0.04 -12.54 9.61
C SER A 244 0.41 -11.77 10.86
N ILE A 245 -0.53 -11.37 11.70
CA ILE A 245 -0.26 -10.69 12.96
C ILE A 245 -0.32 -11.71 14.08
N TRP A 246 0.73 -11.71 14.90
CA TRP A 246 0.89 -12.57 16.06
C TRP A 246 0.98 -11.71 17.32
N ILE A 247 0.46 -12.22 18.41
CA ILE A 247 0.37 -11.50 19.68
C ILE A 247 0.69 -12.43 20.83
N LYS A 248 1.35 -11.92 21.87
CA LYS A 248 1.48 -12.61 23.16
C LYS A 248 0.09 -13.00 23.67
N LYS A 249 -0.09 -14.27 24.02
CA LYS A 249 -1.36 -14.80 24.52
C LYS A 249 -1.81 -14.05 25.78
N SER A 250 -0.89 -13.86 26.72
CA SER A 250 -1.11 -13.11 27.97
C SER A 250 -1.62 -11.68 27.74
N VAL A 251 -1.16 -11.00 26.69
CA VAL A 251 -1.61 -9.67 26.30
C VAL A 251 -2.96 -9.71 25.60
N TYR A 252 -3.15 -10.65 24.67
CA TYR A 252 -4.41 -10.80 23.94
C TYR A 252 -5.59 -11.08 24.88
N ASP A 253 -5.41 -11.97 25.85
CA ASP A 253 -6.43 -12.33 26.84
C ASP A 253 -6.93 -11.10 27.63
N GLN A 254 -6.10 -10.07 27.80
CA GLN A 254 -6.48 -8.82 28.48
C GLN A 254 -7.27 -7.86 27.59
N ILE A 255 -7.05 -7.89 26.27
CA ILE A 255 -7.58 -6.88 25.34
C ILE A 255 -8.64 -7.42 24.37
N GLU A 256 -8.83 -8.74 24.28
CA GLU A 256 -9.74 -9.37 23.33
C GLU A 256 -11.14 -8.75 23.37
N ASN A 257 -11.73 -8.64 24.57
CA ASN A 257 -13.06 -8.07 24.75
C ASN A 257 -13.15 -6.61 24.30
N LYS A 258 -12.06 -5.84 24.46
CA LYS A 258 -11.98 -4.45 24.00
C LYS A 258 -11.96 -4.39 22.47
N LEU A 259 -11.25 -5.30 21.81
CA LEU A 259 -11.13 -5.32 20.35
C LEU A 259 -12.37 -5.92 19.67
N MET A 260 -13.02 -6.89 20.31
CA MET A 260 -14.15 -7.66 19.77
C MET A 260 -15.50 -7.26 20.35
N CYS A 261 -15.56 -6.22 21.20
CA CYS A 261 -16.80 -5.80 21.87
C CYS A 261 -17.51 -6.97 22.58
N GLY A 262 -16.74 -7.88 23.15
CA GLY A 262 -17.24 -9.08 23.85
C GLY A 262 -17.73 -10.24 22.99
N LEU A 263 -17.61 -10.18 21.65
CA LEU A 263 -17.95 -11.31 20.78
C LEU A 263 -16.75 -12.26 20.67
N THR A 264 -16.91 -13.51 21.08
CA THR A 264 -15.83 -14.51 21.04
C THR A 264 -15.91 -15.43 19.81
N ARG A 265 -14.84 -16.18 19.52
CA ARG A 265 -14.86 -17.24 18.49
C ARG A 265 -15.91 -18.30 18.78
N ASP A 266 -16.07 -18.68 20.04
CA ASP A 266 -17.04 -19.70 20.47
C ASP A 266 -18.47 -19.23 20.24
N ASP A 267 -18.77 -17.95 20.49
CA ASP A 267 -20.09 -17.38 20.21
C ASP A 267 -20.45 -17.46 18.73
N ILE A 268 -19.47 -17.23 17.84
CA ILE A 268 -19.66 -17.32 16.38
C ILE A 268 -19.80 -18.78 15.95
N ASN A 269 -18.95 -19.67 16.47
CA ASN A 269 -18.95 -21.10 16.14
C ASN A 269 -20.25 -21.80 16.57
N LYS A 270 -20.82 -21.43 17.72
CA LYS A 270 -22.14 -21.88 18.19
C LYS A 270 -23.28 -21.52 17.24
N LYS A 271 -23.07 -20.55 16.34
CA LYS A 271 -24.01 -20.13 15.30
C LYS A 271 -23.71 -20.70 13.91
N GLY A 272 -22.89 -21.75 13.84
CA GLY A 272 -22.52 -22.42 12.58
C GLY A 272 -21.20 -21.93 11.98
N GLY A 273 -20.50 -21.00 12.62
CA GLY A 273 -19.24 -20.45 12.12
C GLY A 273 -19.44 -19.39 11.04
N MET A 274 -18.42 -19.13 10.23
CA MET A 274 -18.49 -18.16 9.13
C MET A 274 -17.37 -18.39 8.11
N ASN A 275 -17.37 -17.61 7.02
CA ASN A 275 -16.22 -17.58 6.11
C ASN A 275 -14.97 -17.08 6.86
N LEU A 276 -13.92 -17.90 6.87
CA LEU A 276 -12.71 -17.70 7.67
C LEU A 276 -11.91 -16.46 7.25
N ASN A 277 -11.92 -16.14 5.97
CA ASN A 277 -11.23 -14.96 5.46
C ASN A 277 -12.02 -13.68 5.74
N LYS A 278 -13.36 -13.74 5.75
CA LYS A 278 -14.18 -12.63 6.27
C LYS A 278 -13.92 -12.42 7.77
N TYR A 279 -13.87 -13.50 8.57
CA TYR A 279 -13.52 -13.43 9.98
C TYR A 279 -12.18 -12.69 10.19
N ASN A 280 -11.12 -13.16 9.53
CA ASN A 280 -9.78 -12.55 9.60
C ASN A 280 -9.76 -11.09 9.13
N ALA A 281 -10.54 -10.74 8.10
CA ALA A 281 -10.62 -9.36 7.63
C ALA A 281 -11.32 -8.44 8.64
N TYR A 282 -12.37 -8.93 9.32
CA TYR A 282 -13.15 -8.16 10.29
C TYR A 282 -12.42 -8.00 11.62
N THR A 283 -11.71 -9.03 12.09
CA THR A 283 -10.87 -8.93 13.30
C THR A 283 -9.62 -8.08 13.07
N ALA A 284 -9.15 -7.93 11.83
CA ALA A 284 -8.01 -7.09 11.49
C ALA A 284 -8.34 -5.58 11.43
N LEU A 285 -9.61 -5.17 11.58
CA LEU A 285 -10.00 -3.75 11.48
C LEU A 285 -9.26 -2.88 12.51
N CYS A 286 -9.00 -3.42 13.71
CA CYS A 286 -8.27 -2.73 14.78
C CYS A 286 -6.81 -2.42 14.46
N ASN A 287 -6.23 -3.04 13.42
CA ASN A 287 -4.86 -2.79 12.96
C ASN A 287 -4.76 -1.66 11.92
N THR A 288 -5.89 -1.06 11.54
CA THR A 288 -5.91 0.06 10.58
C THR A 288 -5.31 1.30 11.23
N SER A 289 -4.38 1.95 10.52
CA SER A 289 -3.80 3.23 10.96
C SER A 289 -4.89 4.27 11.17
N SER A 290 -4.97 4.79 12.39
CA SER A 290 -6.12 5.57 12.84
C SER A 290 -5.79 6.43 14.05
N THR A 291 -6.53 7.53 14.20
CA THR A 291 -6.53 8.38 15.38
C THR A 291 -7.79 8.09 16.21
N PRO A 292 -7.71 8.09 17.56
CA PRO A 292 -8.90 8.02 18.41
C PRO A 292 -9.93 9.08 18.03
N TRP A 293 -11.21 8.73 18.11
CA TRP A 293 -12.30 9.68 18.04
C TRP A 293 -12.85 9.96 19.45
N ASP A 294 -12.13 10.79 20.20
CA ASP A 294 -12.31 10.95 21.65
C ASP A 294 -13.72 11.36 22.08
N ASN A 295 -14.45 12.09 21.24
CA ASN A 295 -15.80 12.59 21.54
C ASN A 295 -16.94 11.70 21.01
N PHE A 296 -16.64 10.47 20.58
CA PHE A 296 -17.66 9.54 20.10
C PHE A 296 -18.45 8.92 21.27
N ASP A 297 -19.77 9.14 21.28
CA ASP A 297 -20.69 8.49 22.23
C ASP A 297 -21.53 7.42 21.53
N ILE A 298 -21.21 6.15 21.79
CA ILE A 298 -21.94 4.99 21.26
C ILE A 298 -23.42 4.96 21.66
N SER A 299 -23.82 5.63 22.75
CA SER A 299 -25.25 5.74 23.13
C SER A 299 -26.03 6.77 22.30
N LYS A 300 -25.34 7.59 21.51
CA LYS A 300 -25.95 8.50 20.53
C LYS A 300 -25.85 7.94 19.10
N ALA A 301 -25.63 6.64 18.98
CA ALA A 301 -25.56 5.94 17.71
C ALA A 301 -26.69 4.91 17.56
N ILE A 302 -27.17 4.75 16.33
CA ILE A 302 -28.05 3.65 15.91
C ILE A 302 -27.53 3.02 14.62
N VAL A 303 -27.96 1.78 14.37
CA VAL A 303 -27.70 1.07 13.11
C VAL A 303 -29.05 0.77 12.47
N VAL A 304 -29.28 1.25 11.26
CA VAL A 304 -30.51 1.04 10.50
C VAL A 304 -30.28 0.04 9.35
N PRO A 305 -31.34 -0.54 8.75
CA PRO A 305 -31.20 -1.38 7.57
C PRO A 305 -30.52 -0.66 6.40
N ASP A 306 -29.92 -1.44 5.49
CA ASP A 306 -29.36 -0.90 4.24
C ASP A 306 -30.48 -0.39 3.31
N PHE A 307 -30.21 0.69 2.58
CA PHE A 307 -31.15 1.28 1.62
C PHE A 307 -30.86 0.77 0.20
N LYS A 308 -31.81 0.00 -0.33
CA LYS A 308 -31.71 -0.66 -1.63
C LYS A 308 -32.82 -0.23 -2.57
N THR A 309 -32.50 -0.01 -3.83
CA THR A 309 -33.50 0.16 -4.90
C THR A 309 -33.16 -0.74 -6.09
N ILE A 310 -34.14 -0.95 -6.97
CA ILE A 310 -33.94 -1.63 -8.25
C ILE A 310 -33.85 -0.56 -9.34
N ILE A 311 -32.78 -0.59 -10.13
CA ILE A 311 -32.62 0.25 -11.31
C ILE A 311 -32.56 -0.66 -12.53
N ASN A 312 -33.39 -0.38 -13.54
CA ASN A 312 -33.33 -1.12 -14.80
C ASN A 312 -32.33 -0.45 -15.73
N VAL A 313 -31.32 -1.21 -16.15
CA VAL A 313 -30.27 -0.74 -17.06
C VAL A 313 -29.84 -1.84 -18.01
N ASP A 314 -29.36 -1.46 -19.19
CA ASP A 314 -28.75 -2.42 -20.12
C ASP A 314 -27.41 -2.87 -19.57
N VAL A 315 -27.15 -4.18 -19.53
CA VAL A 315 -25.90 -4.76 -19.00
C VAL A 315 -25.34 -5.81 -19.95
N ASP A 316 -24.03 -6.03 -19.86
CA ASP A 316 -23.37 -7.21 -20.40
C ASP A 316 -23.26 -8.23 -19.26
N TYR A 317 -24.17 -9.21 -19.24
CA TYR A 317 -24.19 -10.25 -18.20
C TYR A 317 -23.17 -11.35 -18.52
N ILE A 318 -22.25 -11.63 -17.59
CA ILE A 318 -21.26 -12.70 -17.75
C ILE A 318 -21.69 -13.90 -16.92
N LYS A 319 -21.96 -15.04 -17.57
CA LYS A 319 -22.19 -16.31 -16.89
C LYS A 319 -20.90 -16.83 -16.25
N GLY A 320 -20.92 -17.07 -14.95
CA GLY A 320 -19.70 -17.40 -14.18
C GLY A 320 -19.07 -18.76 -14.49
N ASP A 321 -19.83 -19.69 -15.03
CA ASP A 321 -19.42 -21.06 -15.40
C ASP A 321 -18.97 -21.17 -16.86
N THR A 322 -19.71 -20.56 -17.79
CA THR A 322 -19.42 -20.65 -19.23
C THR A 322 -18.61 -19.48 -19.77
N TYR A 323 -18.50 -18.37 -19.03
CA TYR A 323 -17.90 -17.10 -19.48
C TYR A 323 -18.59 -16.50 -20.72
N GLU A 324 -19.82 -16.95 -21.01
CA GLU A 324 -20.67 -16.38 -22.04
C GLU A 324 -21.08 -14.96 -21.64
N ILE A 325 -20.94 -14.03 -22.58
CA ILE A 325 -21.35 -12.63 -22.43
C ILE A 325 -22.71 -12.50 -23.10
N ILE A 326 -23.73 -12.15 -22.32
CA ILE A 326 -25.12 -12.07 -22.76
C ILE A 326 -25.58 -10.64 -22.56
N PRO A 327 -25.79 -9.88 -23.65
CA PRO A 327 -26.42 -8.58 -23.56
C PRO A 327 -27.83 -8.73 -22.98
N LYS A 328 -28.15 -7.98 -21.94
CA LYS A 328 -29.48 -7.92 -21.32
C LYS A 328 -29.96 -6.49 -21.34
N ASP A 329 -31.07 -6.24 -22.02
CA ASP A 329 -31.70 -4.93 -22.08
C ASP A 329 -32.64 -4.76 -20.88
N ASN A 330 -32.68 -3.54 -20.32
CA ASN A 330 -33.56 -3.18 -19.21
C ASN A 330 -33.49 -4.18 -18.03
N TYR A 331 -32.29 -4.66 -17.70
CA TYR A 331 -32.07 -5.67 -16.68
C TYR A 331 -32.22 -5.06 -15.27
N PRO A 332 -33.03 -5.67 -14.38
CA PRO A 332 -33.24 -5.15 -13.04
C PRO A 332 -32.00 -5.40 -12.17
N VAL A 333 -31.33 -4.34 -11.74
CA VAL A 333 -30.16 -4.41 -10.86
C VAL A 333 -30.52 -3.85 -9.49
N GLU A 334 -30.42 -4.68 -8.46
CA GLU A 334 -30.48 -4.20 -7.07
C GLU A 334 -29.18 -3.45 -6.72
N ILE A 335 -29.33 -2.23 -6.22
CA ILE A 335 -28.23 -1.37 -5.77
C ILE A 335 -28.46 -1.00 -4.30
N ASN A 336 -27.50 -1.34 -3.45
CA ASN A 336 -27.40 -0.79 -2.09
C ASN A 336 -26.68 0.55 -2.16
N HIS A 337 -27.43 1.65 -2.07
CA HIS A 337 -26.87 3.00 -2.22
C HIS A 337 -25.95 3.40 -1.07
N LEU A 338 -26.13 2.80 0.11
CA LEU A 338 -25.33 3.09 1.30
C LEU A 338 -24.40 1.94 1.68
N ASP A 339 -23.97 1.09 0.73
CA ASP A 339 -23.07 -0.04 1.04
C ASP A 339 -21.75 0.46 1.67
N GLY A 340 -21.65 0.37 3.00
CA GLY A 340 -20.53 0.89 3.77
C GLY A 340 -20.60 2.37 4.14
N ALA A 341 -21.70 3.07 3.89
CA ALA A 341 -21.86 4.49 4.26
C ALA A 341 -22.92 4.71 5.35
N GLY A 342 -22.71 5.78 6.13
CA GLY A 342 -23.64 6.26 7.13
C GLY A 342 -23.50 7.77 7.30
N MET A 343 -24.29 8.36 8.17
CA MET A 343 -24.32 9.81 8.38
C MET A 343 -24.12 10.22 9.83
N TYR A 344 -23.61 11.43 10.01
CA TYR A 344 -23.47 12.05 11.32
C TYR A 344 -23.97 13.49 11.31
N GLN A 345 -24.46 13.93 12.48
CA GLN A 345 -24.94 15.28 12.68
C GLN A 345 -23.78 16.29 12.54
N PRO A 346 -23.88 17.29 11.64
CA PRO A 346 -22.86 18.31 11.46
C PRO A 346 -22.62 19.11 12.75
N SER A 347 -21.37 19.52 12.95
CA SER A 347 -20.99 20.42 14.04
C SER A 347 -20.97 21.87 13.53
N PRO A 348 -21.62 22.83 14.21
CA PRO A 348 -21.57 24.25 13.83
C PRO A 348 -20.15 24.82 13.82
N ASP A 349 -19.34 24.44 14.81
CA ASP A 349 -17.96 24.91 14.99
C ASP A 349 -16.91 23.94 14.41
N GLY A 350 -17.36 22.89 13.71
CA GLY A 350 -16.51 21.76 13.31
C GLY A 350 -16.32 21.64 11.80
N ASP A 351 -15.22 21.00 11.42
CA ASP A 351 -14.92 20.64 10.05
C ASP A 351 -15.77 19.42 9.63
N ASN A 352 -16.83 19.66 8.86
CA ASN A 352 -17.87 18.68 8.48
C ASN A 352 -17.45 17.76 7.33
N LYS A 353 -16.19 17.29 7.40
CA LYS A 353 -15.60 16.39 6.40
C LYS A 353 -16.13 14.99 6.51
N SER A 354 -16.07 14.30 5.38
CA SER A 354 -16.26 12.86 5.35
C SER A 354 -14.99 12.15 5.81
N PHE A 355 -15.16 11.06 6.55
CA PHE A 355 -14.04 10.27 7.03
C PHE A 355 -14.37 8.79 7.13
N GLN A 356 -13.34 7.96 6.95
CA GLN A 356 -13.45 6.53 7.19
C GLN A 356 -13.49 6.24 8.69
N PHE A 357 -14.58 5.64 9.14
CA PHE A 357 -14.83 5.25 10.52
C PHE A 357 -14.41 3.81 10.80
N ARG A 358 -13.84 3.57 11.99
CA ARG A 358 -13.55 2.24 12.51
C ARG A 358 -13.98 2.13 13.97
N ALA A 359 -14.55 0.98 14.32
CA ALA A 359 -14.77 0.53 15.69
C ALA A 359 -14.83 -1.02 15.65
N PRO A 360 -14.97 -1.75 16.79
CA PRO A 360 -15.13 -3.20 16.77
C PRO A 360 -16.22 -3.65 15.79
N PHE A 361 -15.79 -4.32 14.71
CA PHE A 361 -16.61 -4.76 13.57
C PHE A 361 -17.31 -3.68 12.74
N PHE A 362 -17.02 -2.40 12.96
CA PHE A 362 -17.49 -1.31 12.10
C PHE A 362 -16.43 -0.89 11.09
N LYS A 363 -16.83 -0.80 9.82
CA LYS A 363 -16.02 -0.25 8.71
C LYS A 363 -16.94 0.49 7.74
N GLY A 364 -16.63 1.76 7.49
CA GLY A 364 -17.34 2.52 6.46
C GLY A 364 -16.94 3.98 6.37
N LEU A 365 -17.62 4.72 5.50
CA LEU A 365 -17.57 6.18 5.39
C LEU A 365 -18.66 6.82 6.24
N LEU A 366 -18.33 7.85 7.01
CA LEU A 366 -19.30 8.73 7.66
C LEU A 366 -19.30 10.10 6.99
N ILE A 367 -20.49 10.58 6.66
CA ILE A 367 -20.72 11.81 5.91
C ILE A 367 -21.60 12.74 6.74
N ALA A 368 -21.27 14.03 6.76
CA ALA A 368 -22.04 15.01 7.51
C ALA A 368 -23.40 15.26 6.82
N PHE A 369 -24.50 15.11 7.57
CA PHE A 369 -25.84 15.41 7.07
C PHE A 369 -26.77 15.89 8.21
N PRO A 370 -27.41 17.08 8.09
CA PRO A 370 -28.22 17.67 9.15
C PRO A 370 -29.64 17.06 9.16
N PHE A 371 -29.76 15.81 9.60
CA PHE A 371 -31.04 15.09 9.58
C PHE A 371 -32.07 15.66 10.57
N ASP A 372 -31.65 16.37 11.61
CA ASP A 372 -32.52 17.14 12.50
C ASP A 372 -33.25 18.27 11.75
N LYS A 373 -32.51 19.02 10.93
CA LYS A 373 -33.02 20.08 10.08
C LYS A 373 -33.93 19.51 9.00
N PHE A 374 -33.60 18.34 8.46
CA PHE A 374 -34.46 17.62 7.52
C PHE A 374 -35.82 17.32 8.15
N LEU A 375 -35.83 16.69 9.33
CA LEU A 375 -37.06 16.39 10.09
C LEU A 375 -37.86 17.65 10.43
N GLY A 376 -37.19 18.77 10.73
CA GLY A 376 -37.86 20.05 11.00
C GLY A 376 -38.46 20.75 9.77
N LYS A 377 -37.93 20.48 8.57
CA LYS A 377 -38.39 21.10 7.32
C LYS A 377 -39.44 20.28 6.58
N GLN A 378 -39.39 18.95 6.66
CA GLN A 378 -40.27 18.08 5.88
C GLN A 378 -41.60 17.81 6.59
N LYS A 379 -42.71 18.08 5.91
CA LYS A 379 -44.05 17.75 6.42
C LYS A 379 -44.25 16.23 6.42
N GLY A 380 -44.73 15.67 7.53
CA GLY A 380 -45.03 14.24 7.66
C GLY A 380 -43.85 13.34 8.01
N GLY A 381 -42.67 13.91 8.29
CA GLY A 381 -41.53 13.13 8.76
C GLY A 381 -41.69 12.61 10.18
N SER A 382 -41.39 11.34 10.38
CA SER A 382 -41.34 10.70 11.69
C SER A 382 -39.90 10.69 12.22
N PRO A 383 -39.63 11.20 13.43
CA PRO A 383 -38.33 11.01 14.07
C PRO A 383 -38.12 9.57 14.57
N ILE A 384 -39.16 8.74 14.53
CA ILE A 384 -39.11 7.35 14.98
C ILE A 384 -38.71 6.45 13.81
N VAL A 385 -37.58 5.76 13.96
CA VAL A 385 -37.02 4.82 12.97
C VAL A 385 -36.76 3.45 13.59
N LYS A 386 -36.78 2.39 12.77
CA LYS A 386 -36.42 1.04 13.21
C LYS A 386 -34.92 0.81 13.03
N ASP A 387 -34.26 0.33 14.08
CA ASP A 387 -32.91 -0.19 13.98
C ASP A 387 -32.88 -1.51 13.17
N VAL A 388 -31.67 -1.99 12.84
CA VAL A 388 -31.44 -3.22 12.08
C VAL A 388 -32.00 -4.48 12.77
N TYR A 389 -32.36 -4.40 14.06
CA TYR A 389 -32.99 -5.48 14.83
C TYR A 389 -34.50 -5.29 15.02
N GLY A 390 -35.10 -4.25 14.42
CA GLY A 390 -36.54 -3.99 14.45
C GLY A 390 -37.03 -3.27 15.72
N LYS A 391 -36.14 -2.62 16.47
CA LYS A 391 -36.48 -1.76 17.61
C LYS A 391 -36.70 -0.32 17.16
N ASP A 392 -37.76 0.31 17.66
CA ASP A 392 -38.03 1.74 17.41
C ASP A 392 -37.11 2.64 18.24
N HIS A 393 -36.63 3.70 17.59
CA HIS A 393 -35.77 4.75 18.16
C HIS A 393 -36.26 6.12 17.74
N ASP A 394 -36.46 7.03 18.68
CA ASP A 394 -36.78 8.43 18.40
C ASP A 394 -35.46 9.22 18.31
N VAL A 395 -35.04 9.54 17.09
CA VAL A 395 -33.70 10.11 16.84
C VAL A 395 -33.53 11.49 17.47
N LEU A 396 -34.60 12.27 17.61
CA LEU A 396 -34.56 13.61 18.20
C LEU A 396 -34.59 13.51 19.72
N LYS A 397 -35.52 12.75 20.29
CA LYS A 397 -35.66 12.59 21.75
C LYS A 397 -34.47 11.88 22.38
N GLU A 398 -33.92 10.88 21.71
CA GLU A 398 -32.72 10.17 22.17
C GLU A 398 -31.44 10.98 21.90
N GLY A 399 -31.53 12.06 21.12
CA GLY A 399 -30.41 12.92 20.73
C GLY A 399 -29.35 12.18 19.92
N ILE A 400 -29.80 11.34 19.00
CA ILE A 400 -28.93 10.55 18.12
C ILE A 400 -28.08 11.49 17.26
N LYS A 401 -26.79 11.20 17.18
CA LYS A 401 -25.80 11.95 16.40
C LYS A 401 -25.23 11.15 15.25
N TYR A 402 -25.35 9.82 15.29
CA TYR A 402 -24.72 8.92 14.33
C TYR A 402 -25.73 7.88 13.88
N ILE A 403 -25.95 7.79 12.58
CA ILE A 403 -26.80 6.78 11.95
C ILE A 403 -25.92 5.96 11.01
N PHE A 404 -25.64 4.73 11.44
CA PHE A 404 -24.91 3.74 10.66
C PHE A 404 -25.88 2.85 9.89
N THR A 405 -25.41 2.22 8.82
CA THR A 405 -26.17 1.19 8.08
C THR A 405 -25.69 -0.22 8.41
N ALA A 406 -26.51 -1.22 8.12
CA ALA A 406 -26.21 -2.63 8.41
C ALA A 406 -24.91 -3.10 7.73
N SER A 407 -24.66 -2.65 6.49
CA SER A 407 -23.43 -2.92 5.74
C SER A 407 -22.17 -2.37 6.42
N GLN A 408 -22.26 -1.33 7.26
CA GLN A 408 -21.11 -0.83 8.04
C GLN A 408 -20.76 -1.73 9.23
N PHE A 409 -21.75 -2.38 9.85
CA PHE A 409 -21.58 -3.24 11.02
C PHE A 409 -21.38 -4.70 10.62
N LYS A 410 -20.16 -5.07 10.23
CA LYS A 410 -19.82 -6.35 9.55
C LYS A 410 -20.23 -7.62 10.31
N MET A 411 -20.40 -7.55 11.64
CA MET A 411 -20.79 -8.68 12.50
C MET A 411 -22.16 -8.50 13.18
N TRP A 412 -23.03 -7.61 12.69
CA TRP A 412 -24.30 -7.28 13.36
C TRP A 412 -25.15 -8.53 13.68
N LYS A 413 -25.31 -9.45 12.72
CA LYS A 413 -26.07 -10.71 12.90
C LYS A 413 -25.52 -11.58 14.05
N MET A 414 -24.22 -11.48 14.32
CA MET A 414 -23.57 -12.28 15.37
C MET A 414 -23.91 -11.81 16.79
N PHE A 415 -24.52 -10.63 16.97
CA PHE A 415 -24.95 -10.15 18.28
C PHE A 415 -26.38 -10.54 18.66
N MET A 416 -27.18 -11.08 17.74
CA MET A 416 -28.56 -11.53 18.00
C MET A 416 -28.58 -12.82 18.82
N LYS A 417 -29.51 -13.02 19.76
CA LYS A 417 -29.69 -14.34 20.38
C LYS A 417 -30.52 -15.27 19.49
N ASP A 418 -31.52 -14.69 18.84
CA ASP A 418 -32.45 -15.30 17.90
C ASP A 418 -32.95 -14.21 16.92
N ASP A 419 -33.68 -14.61 15.89
CA ASP A 419 -34.14 -13.72 14.81
C ASP A 419 -35.08 -12.59 15.26
N LYS A 420 -35.61 -12.64 16.49
CA LYS A 420 -36.56 -11.66 17.05
C LYS A 420 -35.91 -10.75 18.11
N ASP A 421 -34.59 -10.82 18.28
CA ASP A 421 -33.89 -10.14 19.37
C ASP A 421 -33.66 -8.64 19.14
N LYS A 422 -34.68 -7.85 19.47
CA LYS A 422 -34.67 -6.37 19.43
C LYS A 422 -33.70 -5.71 20.41
N ASN A 423 -33.03 -6.46 21.28
CA ASN A 423 -32.11 -5.91 22.29
C ASN A 423 -30.62 -6.03 21.89
N ALA A 424 -30.32 -6.57 20.70
CA ALA A 424 -28.96 -6.79 20.24
C ALA A 424 -28.13 -5.50 20.15
N TRP A 425 -28.69 -4.42 19.60
CA TRP A 425 -27.97 -3.14 19.56
C TRP A 425 -27.63 -2.61 20.96
N ARG A 426 -28.59 -2.62 21.88
CA ARG A 426 -28.37 -2.18 23.27
C ARG A 426 -27.30 -3.02 23.99
N ARG A 427 -27.22 -4.32 23.70
CA ARG A 427 -26.15 -5.18 24.24
C ARG A 427 -24.79 -4.80 23.68
N TYR A 428 -24.69 -4.56 22.37
CA TYR A 428 -23.45 -4.07 21.77
C TYR A 428 -23.02 -2.74 22.41
N GLN A 429 -23.91 -1.75 22.55
CA GLN A 429 -23.60 -0.46 23.17
C GLN A 429 -23.10 -0.62 24.62
N ARG A 430 -23.72 -1.52 25.40
CA ARG A 430 -23.28 -1.83 26.78
C ARG A 430 -21.91 -2.50 26.81
N ALA A 431 -21.67 -3.48 25.93
CA ALA A 431 -20.38 -4.15 25.81
C ALA A 431 -19.28 -3.17 25.41
N PHE A 432 -19.57 -2.27 24.46
CA PHE A 432 -18.66 -1.21 24.03
C PHE A 432 -18.19 -0.36 25.21
N LYS A 433 -19.13 0.09 26.05
CA LYS A 433 -18.81 0.87 27.26
C LYS A 433 -18.09 0.02 28.33
N LYS A 434 -18.59 -1.19 28.60
CA LYS A 434 -18.04 -2.12 29.61
C LYS A 434 -16.57 -2.44 29.33
N TYR A 435 -16.23 -2.73 28.08
CA TYR A 435 -14.89 -3.13 27.68
C TYR A 435 -14.00 -1.97 27.21
N LYS A 436 -14.47 -0.72 27.36
CA LYS A 436 -13.75 0.49 26.97
C LYS A 436 -13.28 0.40 25.50
N CYS A 437 -14.15 -0.08 24.63
CA CYS A 437 -13.92 -0.13 23.20
C CYS A 437 -13.65 1.26 22.64
N GLU A 438 -12.95 1.32 21.51
CA GLU A 438 -12.52 2.57 20.90
C GLU A 438 -13.18 2.75 19.54
N ALA A 439 -13.62 3.97 19.26
CA ALA A 439 -13.96 4.42 17.92
C ALA A 439 -12.81 5.29 17.38
N ALA A 440 -12.52 5.18 16.10
CA ALA A 440 -11.35 5.80 15.49
C ALA A 440 -11.65 6.36 14.10
N LYS A 441 -10.95 7.43 13.75
CA LYS A 441 -10.93 8.04 12.42
C LYS A 441 -9.69 7.57 11.65
N CYS A 442 -9.87 7.17 10.40
CA CYS A 442 -8.77 6.75 9.53
C CYS A 442 -8.37 7.85 8.53
N LYS A 443 -8.75 7.69 7.26
CA LYS A 443 -8.56 8.71 6.22
C LYS A 443 -9.72 9.69 6.31
N GLU A 444 -9.40 10.96 6.49
CA GLU A 444 -10.33 12.09 6.43
C GLU A 444 -10.15 12.80 5.08
N ASP A 445 -11.19 13.47 4.62
CA ASP A 445 -11.12 14.27 3.41
C ASP A 445 -10.11 15.44 3.55
N THR A 446 -9.62 15.98 2.43
CA THR A 446 -8.62 17.05 2.45
C THR A 446 -9.27 18.43 2.56
N ASN A 447 -8.52 19.44 3.00
CA ASN A 447 -8.93 20.84 2.89
C ASN A 447 -8.69 21.39 1.48
N THR A 448 -7.64 20.90 0.84
CA THR A 448 -7.19 21.33 -0.49
C THR A 448 -7.40 20.21 -1.50
N PHE A 449 -7.88 20.58 -2.70
CA PHE A 449 -8.21 19.66 -3.78
C PHE A 449 -7.39 20.01 -5.03
N ASP A 450 -6.10 19.67 -5.01
CA ASP A 450 -5.25 19.86 -6.18
C ASP A 450 -5.55 18.82 -7.25
N ASP A 451 -5.30 19.20 -8.50
CA ASP A 451 -5.38 18.30 -9.65
C ASP A 451 -4.44 17.10 -9.48
N LYS A 452 -4.91 15.93 -9.96
CA LYS A 452 -4.25 14.63 -9.84
C LYS A 452 -4.16 13.99 -11.22
N PRO A 453 -3.01 13.39 -11.57
CA PRO A 453 -2.84 12.84 -12.90
C PRO A 453 -3.75 11.63 -13.12
N ILE A 454 -4.27 11.49 -14.33
CA ILE A 454 -4.85 10.24 -14.81
C ILE A 454 -3.76 9.17 -14.90
N SER A 455 -4.17 7.90 -15.03
CA SER A 455 -3.23 6.78 -15.18
C SER A 455 -3.28 6.22 -16.60
N TYR A 456 -2.26 5.43 -16.96
CA TYR A 456 -2.26 4.71 -18.25
C TYR A 456 -3.47 3.79 -18.43
N GLN A 457 -4.03 3.32 -17.33
CA GLN A 457 -5.20 2.44 -17.33
C GLN A 457 -6.46 3.19 -17.81
N VAL A 458 -6.58 4.47 -17.47
CA VAL A 458 -7.64 5.35 -18.00
C VAL A 458 -7.32 5.73 -19.45
N LEU A 459 -6.06 6.03 -19.75
CA LEU A 459 -5.70 6.45 -21.11
C LEU A 459 -5.84 5.31 -22.12
N GLN A 460 -5.45 4.07 -21.77
CA GLN A 460 -5.45 2.93 -22.69
C GLN A 460 -6.85 2.50 -23.15
N THR A 461 -7.90 2.84 -22.39
CA THR A 461 -9.31 2.48 -22.66
C THR A 461 -9.97 3.50 -23.59
N LEU A 462 -9.40 4.70 -23.72
CA LEU A 462 -9.70 5.69 -24.75
C LEU A 462 -8.92 5.40 -26.04
N ASN A 463 -9.01 4.16 -26.52
CA ASN A 463 -8.14 3.59 -27.56
C ASN A 463 -8.34 4.15 -28.98
N LYS A 464 -9.36 4.97 -29.22
CA LYS A 464 -9.66 5.65 -30.51
C LYS A 464 -9.35 7.15 -30.46
N MET A 465 -8.59 7.62 -29.47
CA MET A 465 -8.11 9.01 -29.42
C MET A 465 -7.13 9.27 -30.58
N THR A 466 -7.24 10.42 -31.24
CA THR A 466 -6.31 10.80 -32.32
C THR A 466 -4.99 11.36 -31.75
N PRO A 467 -3.90 11.40 -32.53
CA PRO A 467 -2.66 12.06 -32.12
C PRO A 467 -2.85 13.54 -31.74
N GLU A 468 -3.75 14.26 -32.41
CA GLU A 468 -4.06 15.67 -32.17
C GLU A 468 -4.80 15.84 -30.84
N GLU A 469 -5.82 15.03 -30.59
CA GLU A 469 -6.52 14.98 -29.31
C GLU A 469 -5.55 14.65 -28.17
N LEU A 470 -4.68 13.65 -28.36
CA LEU A 470 -3.70 13.24 -27.37
C LEU A 470 -2.66 14.34 -27.08
N LYS A 471 -2.25 15.11 -28.09
CA LYS A 471 -1.37 16.28 -27.92
C LYS A 471 -2.04 17.34 -27.05
N GLU A 472 -3.31 17.64 -27.31
CA GLU A 472 -4.07 18.63 -26.54
C GLU A 472 -4.28 18.20 -25.08
N ILE A 473 -4.71 16.95 -24.84
CA ILE A 473 -4.84 16.39 -23.49
C ILE A 473 -3.50 16.38 -22.74
N SER A 474 -2.38 16.16 -23.44
CA SER A 474 -1.05 16.15 -22.83
C SER A 474 -0.47 17.55 -22.63
N LYS A 475 -1.06 18.59 -23.22
CA LYS A 475 -0.50 19.95 -23.32
C LYS A 475 -0.09 20.52 -21.98
N TYR A 476 -0.97 20.47 -20.99
CA TYR A 476 -0.69 20.99 -19.65
C TYR A 476 0.53 20.31 -19.00
N THR A 477 0.63 18.99 -19.14
CA THR A 477 1.77 18.21 -18.63
C THR A 477 3.06 18.58 -19.37
N VAL A 478 3.00 18.72 -20.70
CA VAL A 478 4.16 19.08 -21.54
C VAL A 478 4.63 20.49 -21.23
N ASP A 479 3.72 21.46 -21.14
CA ASP A 479 4.03 22.86 -20.81
C ASP A 479 4.66 22.96 -19.41
N THR A 480 4.11 22.22 -18.45
CA THR A 480 4.69 22.11 -17.10
C THR A 480 6.12 21.56 -17.17
N ILE A 481 6.35 20.48 -17.93
CA ILE A 481 7.70 19.92 -18.11
C ILE A 481 8.64 20.97 -18.72
N ASN A 482 8.20 21.71 -19.73
CA ASN A 482 9.03 22.68 -20.44
C ASN A 482 9.42 23.89 -19.57
N LYS A 483 8.51 24.33 -18.67
CA LYS A 483 8.75 25.44 -17.73
C LYS A 483 9.78 25.11 -16.64
N ILE A 484 9.92 23.84 -16.24
CA ILE A 484 10.85 23.44 -15.17
C ILE A 484 12.29 23.81 -15.53
N GLY A 485 12.95 24.57 -14.66
CA GLY A 485 14.33 25.06 -14.85
C GLY A 485 14.44 26.43 -15.50
N ASN A 486 13.34 26.95 -16.06
CA ASN A 486 13.29 28.28 -16.68
C ASN A 486 12.29 29.23 -16.01
N ASP A 487 11.32 28.67 -15.29
CA ASP A 487 10.30 29.39 -14.56
C ASP A 487 10.45 29.11 -13.05
N LYS A 488 10.61 30.18 -12.27
CA LYS A 488 10.87 30.10 -10.83
C LYS A 488 9.72 29.43 -10.08
N GLU A 489 8.49 29.80 -10.39
CA GLU A 489 7.29 29.36 -9.67
C GLU A 489 6.97 27.90 -9.99
N ALA A 490 7.02 27.51 -11.26
CA ALA A 490 6.86 26.12 -11.70
C ALA A 490 7.95 25.22 -11.09
N THR A 491 9.18 25.72 -10.98
CA THR A 491 10.29 24.97 -10.36
C THR A 491 10.09 24.81 -8.86
N LEU A 492 9.64 25.86 -8.15
CA LEU A 492 9.30 25.78 -6.73
C LEU A 492 8.12 24.83 -6.46
N GLU A 493 7.08 24.86 -7.30
CA GLU A 493 5.93 23.94 -7.22
C GLU A 493 6.38 22.48 -7.39
N LEU A 494 7.19 22.18 -8.42
CA LEU A 494 7.79 20.85 -8.63
C LEU A 494 8.61 20.40 -7.42
N LEU A 495 9.37 21.32 -6.82
CA LEU A 495 10.17 21.04 -5.64
C LEU A 495 9.32 20.81 -4.38
N GLY A 496 8.04 21.22 -4.39
CA GLY A 496 7.12 21.12 -3.25
C GLY A 496 7.17 22.36 -2.35
N ALA A 497 7.80 23.45 -2.79
CA ALA A 497 7.89 24.71 -2.08
C ALA A 497 6.72 25.68 -2.41
N GLY A 498 5.75 25.22 -3.21
CA GLY A 498 4.58 25.99 -3.59
C GLY A 498 3.55 26.20 -2.48
N LYS A 499 2.57 27.09 -2.73
CA LYS A 499 1.53 27.47 -1.75
C LYS A 499 0.55 26.32 -1.44
N SER A 500 0.31 25.44 -2.41
CA SER A 500 -0.57 24.26 -2.30
C SER A 500 -0.08 23.23 -1.26
N ASN A 501 1.24 23.13 -1.08
CA ASN A 501 1.82 22.18 -0.14
C ASN A 501 1.77 22.73 1.29
N GLU A 502 0.74 22.32 2.04
CA GLU A 502 0.62 22.60 3.48
C GLU A 502 1.67 21.86 4.33
N ASN A 503 2.39 20.89 3.74
CA ASN A 503 3.25 19.94 4.45
C ASN A 503 4.71 20.01 4.02
N LYS A 504 5.19 21.24 3.83
CA LYS A 504 6.57 21.51 3.46
C LYS A 504 7.53 20.90 4.47
N ARG A 505 8.55 20.21 3.97
CA ARG A 505 9.73 19.74 4.71
C ARG A 505 10.77 20.85 4.78
N GLY A 506 11.76 20.69 5.64
CA GLY A 506 12.87 21.62 5.81
C GLY A 506 13.47 22.20 4.51
N PHE A 507 13.76 21.36 3.51
CA PHE A 507 14.26 21.84 2.21
C PHE A 507 13.23 22.67 1.43
N GLU A 508 11.97 22.24 1.41
CA GLU A 508 10.86 22.94 0.75
C GLU A 508 10.57 24.29 1.43
N LYS A 509 10.59 24.33 2.76
CA LYS A 509 10.51 25.57 3.55
C LYS A 509 11.68 26.50 3.26
N ALA A 510 12.90 25.95 3.22
CA ALA A 510 14.09 26.73 2.93
C ALA A 510 14.03 27.38 1.54
N LEU A 511 13.57 26.65 0.53
CA LEU A 511 13.34 27.18 -0.83
C LEU A 511 12.28 28.29 -0.87
N GLU A 512 11.20 28.16 -0.09
CA GLU A 512 10.16 29.18 0.04
C GLU A 512 10.68 30.47 0.71
N ILE A 513 11.57 30.34 1.70
CA ILE A 513 12.17 31.48 2.42
C ILE A 513 13.31 32.11 1.59
N TYR A 514 14.14 31.29 0.95
CA TYR A 514 15.34 31.70 0.24
C TYR A 514 15.45 31.04 -1.14
N PRO A 515 14.73 31.56 -2.15
CA PRO A 515 14.71 30.98 -3.50
C PRO A 515 16.06 30.93 -4.21
N ASN A 516 17.09 31.68 -3.77
CA ASN A 516 18.46 31.60 -4.29
C ASN A 516 19.03 30.18 -4.21
N LEU A 517 18.51 29.35 -3.28
CA LEU A 517 18.84 27.93 -3.22
C LEU A 517 18.56 27.19 -4.54
N LEU A 518 17.70 27.69 -5.43
CA LEU A 518 17.48 27.11 -6.76
C LEU A 518 18.75 27.04 -7.61
N ASN A 519 19.71 27.94 -7.37
CA ASN A 519 20.97 27.98 -8.11
C ASN A 519 22.05 27.03 -7.56
N ASP A 520 21.85 26.45 -6.36
CA ASP A 520 22.75 25.44 -5.78
C ASP A 520 22.76 24.15 -6.61
N ASP A 521 23.93 23.53 -6.75
CA ASP A 521 24.10 22.31 -7.54
C ASP A 521 23.26 21.14 -7.03
N TYR A 522 23.02 21.07 -5.72
CA TYR A 522 22.11 20.08 -5.16
C TYR A 522 20.67 20.30 -5.65
N SER A 523 20.18 21.55 -5.61
CA SER A 523 18.85 21.87 -6.10
C SER A 523 18.72 21.57 -7.60
N LYS A 524 19.73 21.90 -8.40
CA LYS A 524 19.76 21.57 -9.84
C LYS A 524 19.67 20.06 -10.08
N GLU A 525 20.41 19.24 -9.33
CA GLU A 525 20.31 17.77 -9.44
C GLU A 525 18.90 17.27 -9.04
N VAL A 526 18.33 17.78 -7.94
CA VAL A 526 16.95 17.42 -7.51
C VAL A 526 15.92 17.81 -8.58
N ILE A 527 16.07 19.00 -9.19
CA ILE A 527 15.22 19.45 -10.31
C ILE A 527 15.33 18.49 -11.48
N MET A 528 16.56 18.11 -11.89
CA MET A 528 16.81 17.17 -12.98
C MET A 528 16.23 15.78 -12.71
N GLU A 529 16.36 15.26 -11.49
CA GLU A 529 15.77 13.97 -11.07
C GLU A 529 14.25 14.01 -11.10
N LYS A 530 13.64 15.04 -10.51
CA LYS A 530 12.17 15.21 -10.52
C LYS A 530 11.63 15.38 -11.94
N ARG A 531 12.31 16.18 -12.79
CA ARG A 531 11.95 16.33 -14.21
C ARG A 531 12.05 15.01 -14.98
N ARG A 532 13.13 14.24 -14.79
CA ARG A 532 13.28 12.90 -15.39
C ARG A 532 12.15 11.96 -14.95
N SER A 533 11.79 11.99 -13.66
CA SER A 533 10.67 11.20 -13.12
C SER A 533 9.33 11.61 -13.70
N LEU A 534 9.09 12.92 -13.87
CA LEU A 534 7.87 13.45 -14.48
C LEU A 534 7.76 13.04 -15.95
N ILE A 535 8.84 13.19 -16.74
CA ILE A 535 8.90 12.74 -18.14
C ILE A 535 8.66 11.24 -18.25
N LYS A 536 9.31 10.43 -17.40
CA LYS A 536 9.09 8.98 -17.37
C LYS A 536 7.63 8.65 -17.05
N SER A 537 7.04 9.35 -16.09
CA SER A 537 5.62 9.17 -15.71
C SER A 537 4.68 9.56 -16.85
N ALA A 538 4.94 10.68 -17.53
CA ALA A 538 4.15 11.13 -18.67
C ALA A 538 4.24 10.14 -19.84
N LYS A 539 5.43 9.63 -20.18
CA LYS A 539 5.62 8.54 -21.17
C LYS A 539 4.94 7.23 -20.77
N ALA A 540 4.70 7.05 -19.48
CA ALA A 540 3.94 5.94 -18.93
C ALA A 540 2.44 6.23 -18.89
N GLY A 541 1.91 7.23 -19.59
CA GLY A 541 0.47 7.57 -19.62
C GLY A 541 -0.06 8.24 -18.35
N LYS A 542 0.80 8.76 -17.46
CA LYS A 542 0.37 9.55 -16.31
C LYS A 542 0.37 11.03 -16.66
N LEU A 543 -0.79 11.55 -17.07
CA LEU A 543 -0.97 12.92 -17.53
C LEU A 543 -1.74 13.73 -16.49
N MET A 544 -1.24 14.92 -16.16
CA MET A 544 -1.97 15.92 -15.41
C MET A 544 -2.89 16.70 -16.36
N ILE A 545 -4.18 16.71 -16.05
CA ILE A 545 -5.23 17.41 -16.81
C ILE A 545 -5.87 18.45 -15.88
N PRO A 546 -6.03 19.72 -16.29
CA PRO A 546 -6.69 20.72 -15.45
C PRO A 546 -8.10 20.28 -15.03
N GLY A 547 -8.46 20.52 -13.77
CA GLY A 547 -9.77 20.13 -13.23
C GLY A 547 -9.90 18.64 -12.89
N SER A 548 -8.78 17.93 -12.73
CA SER A 548 -8.73 16.50 -12.37
C SER A 548 -8.65 16.26 -10.86
N LYS A 549 -9.72 16.48 -10.11
CA LYS A 549 -9.70 16.42 -8.62
C LYS A 549 -10.13 15.05 -8.11
N ARG A 550 -9.62 14.64 -6.94
CA ARG A 550 -10.00 13.39 -6.29
C ARG A 550 -10.75 13.65 -4.99
N THR A 551 -11.90 13.00 -4.81
CA THR A 551 -12.72 13.11 -3.60
C THR A 551 -13.48 11.81 -3.34
N TYR A 552 -14.02 11.62 -2.15
CA TYR A 552 -14.85 10.45 -1.83
C TYR A 552 -16.12 10.41 -2.68
N ILE A 553 -16.55 9.19 -2.99
CA ILE A 553 -17.89 8.94 -3.54
C ILE A 553 -18.86 8.89 -2.36
N ALA A 554 -20.01 9.56 -2.50
CA ALA A 554 -21.07 9.59 -1.49
C ALA A 554 -22.44 9.36 -2.15
N PRO A 555 -23.40 8.77 -1.44
CA PRO A 555 -24.77 8.63 -1.93
C PRO A 555 -25.56 9.90 -1.69
N ASP A 556 -26.69 10.02 -2.39
CA ASP A 556 -27.72 11.01 -2.07
C ASP A 556 -28.34 10.72 -0.68
N LEU A 557 -27.77 11.32 0.36
CA LEU A 557 -28.26 11.19 1.74
C LEU A 557 -29.61 11.87 1.97
N TYR A 558 -30.03 12.77 1.09
CA TYR A 558 -31.36 13.35 1.15
C TYR A 558 -32.41 12.30 0.77
N ALA A 559 -32.17 11.57 -0.33
CA ALA A 559 -33.00 10.42 -0.71
C ALA A 559 -33.06 9.35 0.39
N PHE A 560 -31.92 9.08 1.05
CA PHE A 560 -31.88 8.18 2.20
C PHE A 560 -32.75 8.67 3.35
N CYS A 561 -32.78 9.96 3.64
CA CYS A 561 -33.63 10.54 4.67
C CYS A 561 -35.11 10.54 4.30
N GLU A 562 -35.46 10.71 3.02
CA GLU A 562 -36.84 10.54 2.53
C GLU A 562 -37.32 9.09 2.79
N TRP A 563 -36.51 8.10 2.45
CA TRP A 563 -36.80 6.70 2.76
C TRP A 563 -36.93 6.47 4.27
N LEU A 564 -35.92 6.89 5.04
CA LEU A 564 -35.78 6.55 6.45
C LEU A 564 -36.82 7.25 7.34
N PHE A 565 -37.07 8.55 7.11
CA PHE A 565 -37.90 9.37 7.99
C PHE A 565 -39.30 9.65 7.44
N LEU A 566 -39.47 9.67 6.11
CA LEU A 566 -40.79 9.90 5.49
C LEU A 566 -41.48 8.59 5.08
N GLY A 567 -40.77 7.45 5.16
CA GLY A 567 -41.32 6.15 4.77
C GLY A 567 -41.61 6.03 3.28
N MET A 568 -40.94 6.82 2.44
CA MET A 568 -41.11 6.78 0.99
C MET A 568 -40.43 5.53 0.41
N GLU A 569 -41.23 4.61 -0.13
CA GLU A 569 -40.73 3.41 -0.81
C GLU A 569 -39.87 3.75 -2.03
N ASN A 570 -40.25 4.80 -2.77
CA ASN A 570 -39.52 5.33 -3.92
C ASN A 570 -39.13 6.80 -3.66
N PRO A 571 -38.00 7.06 -2.97
CA PRO A 571 -37.52 8.41 -2.73
C PRO A 571 -37.26 9.17 -4.02
N LYS A 572 -37.40 10.50 -3.97
CA LYS A 572 -37.11 11.37 -5.11
C LYS A 572 -35.63 11.71 -5.17
N GLY A 573 -35.02 11.97 -4.03
CA GLY A 573 -33.68 12.51 -3.95
C GLY A 573 -33.54 13.93 -4.53
N LEU A 574 -32.31 14.40 -4.59
CA LEU A 574 -31.94 15.68 -5.19
C LEU A 574 -31.30 15.53 -6.57
N LEU A 575 -30.95 14.30 -6.97
CA LEU A 575 -30.27 13.99 -8.22
C LEU A 575 -31.09 13.02 -9.06
N GLN A 576 -31.18 13.27 -10.36
CA GLN A 576 -31.85 12.42 -11.34
C GLN A 576 -30.89 11.40 -11.95
N ASN A 577 -31.41 10.47 -12.77
CA ASN A 577 -30.57 9.61 -13.60
C ASN A 577 -29.70 10.48 -14.53
N GLY A 578 -28.41 10.16 -14.68
CA GLY A 578 -27.48 10.98 -15.45
C GLY A 578 -26.87 12.15 -14.68
N GLU A 579 -27.23 12.36 -13.41
CA GLU A 579 -26.74 13.48 -12.58
C GLU A 579 -25.82 13.03 -11.43
N VAL A 580 -24.86 13.90 -11.11
CA VAL A 580 -24.01 13.85 -9.91
C VAL A 580 -23.97 15.24 -9.28
N SER A 581 -23.52 15.37 -8.03
CA SER A 581 -23.26 16.69 -7.44
C SER A 581 -21.91 16.74 -6.76
N CYS A 582 -21.07 17.69 -7.17
CA CYS A 582 -19.78 17.95 -6.54
C CYS A 582 -19.53 19.45 -6.53
N SER A 583 -19.48 20.04 -5.34
CA SER A 583 -19.31 21.49 -5.15
C SER A 583 -17.90 22.02 -5.49
N LEU A 584 -17.00 21.15 -5.98
CA LEU A 584 -15.68 21.51 -6.50
C LEU A 584 -15.71 21.94 -7.98
N TYR A 585 -16.87 21.80 -8.63
CA TYR A 585 -17.12 22.02 -10.05
C TYR A 585 -18.40 22.85 -10.25
N ASP A 586 -18.54 23.45 -11.43
CA ASP A 586 -19.65 24.34 -11.74
C ASP A 586 -20.94 23.56 -12.07
N ASP A 587 -22.10 24.20 -11.86
CA ASP A 587 -23.41 23.64 -12.22
C ASP A 587 -23.51 23.44 -13.74
N GLY A 588 -24.12 22.34 -14.17
CA GLY A 588 -24.29 21.97 -15.58
C GLY A 588 -23.03 21.42 -16.27
N GLN A 589 -21.87 21.47 -15.63
CA GLN A 589 -20.64 20.91 -16.18
C GLN A 589 -20.71 19.38 -16.29
N LYS A 590 -20.23 18.82 -17.41
CA LYS A 590 -20.07 17.36 -17.54
C LYS A 590 -18.80 16.89 -16.82
N LEU A 591 -18.93 15.84 -16.02
CA LEU A 591 -17.87 15.27 -15.20
C LEU A 591 -17.69 13.80 -15.54
N ASP A 592 -16.47 13.39 -15.88
CA ASP A 592 -16.10 11.98 -15.98
C ASP A 592 -15.56 11.48 -14.63
N ALA A 593 -16.35 10.64 -13.95
CA ALA A 593 -15.94 10.01 -12.71
C ALA A 593 -15.15 8.73 -13.02
N LEU A 594 -13.95 8.60 -12.45
CA LEU A 594 -13.02 7.51 -12.71
C LEU A 594 -12.61 6.80 -11.42
N ARG A 595 -12.67 5.46 -11.42
CA ARG A 595 -12.18 4.62 -10.32
C ARG A 595 -10.95 3.82 -10.76
N SER A 596 -10.08 3.49 -9.81
CA SER A 596 -8.95 2.57 -10.02
C SER A 596 -9.18 1.25 -9.27
N PRO A 597 -8.80 0.08 -9.83
CA PRO A 597 -8.20 -0.09 -11.15
C PRO A 597 -9.22 0.15 -12.28
N HIS A 598 -8.74 0.66 -13.42
CA HIS A 598 -9.54 0.96 -14.60
C HIS A 598 -9.14 -0.05 -15.70
N LEU A 599 -9.90 -1.12 -15.87
CA LEU A 599 -9.49 -2.30 -16.65
C LEU A 599 -10.24 -2.43 -17.96
N TYR A 600 -11.53 -2.07 -17.99
CA TYR A 600 -12.38 -2.12 -19.17
C TYR A 600 -12.63 -0.73 -19.76
N LYS A 601 -13.74 -0.09 -19.41
CA LYS A 601 -14.11 1.26 -19.84
C LYS A 601 -14.93 1.90 -18.72
N GLU A 602 -14.34 1.98 -17.53
CA GLU A 602 -14.99 2.52 -16.33
C GLU A 602 -15.02 4.07 -16.35
N HIS A 603 -15.43 4.65 -17.49
CA HIS A 603 -15.68 6.07 -17.67
C HIS A 603 -17.15 6.35 -17.40
N CYS A 604 -17.45 7.25 -16.47
CA CYS A 604 -18.82 7.55 -16.10
C CYS A 604 -19.08 9.06 -16.19
N VAL A 605 -19.44 9.50 -17.39
CA VAL A 605 -19.76 10.89 -17.68
C VAL A 605 -21.17 11.23 -17.21
N ARG A 606 -21.30 12.24 -16.35
CA ARG A 606 -22.56 12.71 -15.76
C ARG A 606 -22.62 14.23 -15.71
N THR A 607 -23.83 14.78 -15.66
CA THR A 607 -24.03 16.23 -15.49
C THR A 607 -23.92 16.60 -14.01
N ASN A 608 -23.10 17.60 -13.69
CA ASN A 608 -22.98 18.12 -12.34
C ASN A 608 -24.18 19.01 -11.99
N LYS A 609 -24.82 18.76 -10.84
CA LYS A 609 -25.96 19.52 -10.34
C LYS A 609 -25.62 20.24 -9.04
N VAL A 610 -25.37 21.53 -9.11
CA VAL A 610 -24.97 22.39 -7.98
C VAL A 610 -25.95 23.56 -7.87
N ASN A 611 -26.99 23.36 -7.07
CA ASN A 611 -28.06 24.32 -6.84
C ASN A 611 -28.19 24.65 -5.34
N LYS A 612 -29.23 25.40 -4.97
CA LYS A 612 -29.48 25.79 -3.58
C LYS A 612 -29.68 24.59 -2.65
N ASP A 613 -30.44 23.59 -3.09
CA ASP A 613 -30.77 22.41 -2.29
C ASP A 613 -29.57 21.49 -2.15
N THR A 614 -28.84 21.20 -3.23
CA THR A 614 -27.64 20.38 -3.15
C THR A 614 -26.57 21.05 -2.29
N LYS A 615 -26.40 22.38 -2.35
CA LYS A 615 -25.51 23.11 -1.43
C LYS A 615 -25.96 23.07 0.03
N GLU A 616 -27.26 23.02 0.28
CA GLU A 616 -27.80 22.95 1.64
C GLU A 616 -27.58 21.58 2.29
N TRP A 617 -27.76 20.49 1.53
CA TRP A 617 -27.77 19.14 2.07
C TRP A 617 -26.47 18.37 1.85
N PHE A 618 -25.76 18.62 0.73
CA PHE A 618 -24.48 17.99 0.39
C PHE A 618 -23.32 18.87 0.86
N ILE A 619 -23.15 18.95 2.19
CA ILE A 619 -22.23 19.87 2.85
C ILE A 619 -20.75 19.57 2.53
N SER A 620 -20.41 18.28 2.45
CA SER A 620 -19.03 17.84 2.18
C SER A 620 -18.62 18.06 0.71
N LYS A 621 -17.32 17.98 0.42
CA LYS A 621 -16.76 18.12 -0.94
C LYS A 621 -16.70 16.80 -1.72
N ASN A 622 -17.45 15.80 -1.29
CA ASN A 622 -17.60 14.52 -1.98
C ASN A 622 -18.29 14.70 -3.35
N ILE A 623 -18.16 13.70 -4.22
CA ILE A 623 -19.06 13.53 -5.36
C ILE A 623 -20.25 12.70 -4.92
N PHE A 624 -21.43 13.32 -4.94
CA PHE A 624 -22.69 12.71 -4.59
C PHE A 624 -23.32 12.03 -5.82
N THR A 625 -23.73 10.79 -5.68
CA THR A 625 -24.30 9.97 -6.76
C THR A 625 -25.80 9.77 -6.59
N SER A 626 -26.52 9.85 -7.71
CA SER A 626 -27.96 9.64 -7.78
C SER A 626 -28.39 8.23 -7.43
N ILE A 627 -29.55 8.11 -6.77
CA ILE A 627 -30.19 6.81 -6.49
C ILE A 627 -30.93 6.23 -7.71
N HIS A 628 -31.04 7.02 -8.79
CA HIS A 628 -31.69 6.65 -10.05
C HIS A 628 -30.68 6.30 -11.14
N ASP A 629 -29.37 6.33 -10.83
CA ASP A 629 -28.28 6.08 -11.78
C ASP A 629 -27.48 4.82 -11.43
N ALA A 630 -27.06 4.05 -12.44
CA ALA A 630 -26.25 2.85 -12.27
C ALA A 630 -24.73 3.11 -12.21
N ILE A 631 -24.29 4.32 -11.86
CA ILE A 631 -22.88 4.72 -11.74
C ILE A 631 -22.05 3.75 -10.87
N SER A 632 -22.64 3.18 -9.81
CA SER A 632 -21.98 2.18 -8.96
C SER A 632 -21.65 0.88 -9.70
N LYS A 633 -22.38 0.55 -10.77
CA LYS A 633 -22.15 -0.62 -11.63
C LYS A 633 -21.17 -0.33 -12.75
N VAL A 634 -21.18 0.89 -13.30
CA VAL A 634 -20.17 1.35 -14.27
C VAL A 634 -18.78 1.36 -13.62
N LEU A 635 -18.69 1.93 -12.42
CA LEU A 635 -17.42 2.11 -11.70
C LEU A 635 -17.09 0.97 -10.74
N MET A 636 -18.03 0.05 -10.47
CA MET A 636 -17.86 -1.07 -9.53
C MET A 636 -17.36 -0.63 -8.15
N PHE A 637 -18.06 0.32 -7.52
CA PHE A 637 -17.71 0.84 -6.20
C PHE A 637 -18.67 0.39 -5.09
N ASP A 638 -18.15 0.40 -3.85
CA ASP A 638 -18.95 0.56 -2.64
C ASP A 638 -18.76 1.99 -2.10
N VAL A 639 -19.40 2.32 -0.98
CA VAL A 639 -19.28 3.64 -0.34
C VAL A 639 -18.62 3.52 1.04
N ASP A 640 -17.66 2.61 1.19
CA ASP A 640 -17.01 2.33 2.48
C ASP A 640 -15.72 3.16 2.73
N GLY A 641 -15.44 4.07 1.80
CA GLY A 641 -14.27 4.93 1.76
C GLY A 641 -13.62 5.05 0.38
N ASP A 642 -14.32 4.60 -0.66
CA ASP A 642 -13.90 4.68 -2.05
C ASP A 642 -13.89 6.13 -2.56
N ASP A 643 -12.90 6.46 -3.40
CA ASP A 643 -12.75 7.77 -4.02
C ASP A 643 -12.75 7.69 -5.55
N SER A 644 -13.17 8.79 -6.17
CA SER A 644 -13.19 8.97 -7.62
C SER A 644 -12.21 10.06 -8.01
N LEU A 645 -11.45 9.84 -9.08
CA LEU A 645 -10.80 10.92 -9.82
C LEU A 645 -11.82 11.48 -10.81
N ILE A 646 -12.13 12.76 -10.70
CA ILE A 646 -13.13 13.43 -11.52
C ILE A 646 -12.39 14.29 -12.53
N VAL A 647 -12.67 14.11 -13.81
CA VAL A 647 -12.10 14.95 -14.89
C VAL A 647 -13.22 15.79 -15.49
N SER A 648 -13.00 17.10 -15.54
CA SER A 648 -13.99 18.07 -16.02
C SER A 648 -13.55 18.80 -17.30
N GLU A 649 -12.39 18.44 -17.85
CA GLU A 649 -11.86 19.03 -19.07
C GLU A 649 -12.72 18.58 -20.27
N SER A 650 -13.23 19.55 -21.02
CA SER A 650 -14.23 19.36 -22.07
C SER A 650 -13.83 18.38 -23.17
N LEU A 651 -12.59 18.45 -23.68
CA LEU A 651 -12.14 17.56 -24.74
C LEU A 651 -12.05 16.13 -24.21
N PHE A 652 -11.46 15.93 -23.03
CA PHE A 652 -11.36 14.62 -22.39
C PHE A 652 -12.74 13.99 -22.19
N VAL A 653 -13.68 14.77 -21.64
CA VAL A 653 -15.06 14.32 -21.40
C VAL A 653 -15.74 13.95 -22.72
N SER A 654 -15.61 14.76 -23.78
CA SER A 654 -16.21 14.43 -25.08
C SER A 654 -15.63 13.15 -25.70
N ILE A 655 -14.33 12.90 -25.50
CA ILE A 655 -13.67 11.67 -25.94
C ILE A 655 -14.20 10.48 -25.13
N ALA A 656 -14.36 10.62 -23.82
CA ALA A 656 -14.94 9.58 -22.97
C ALA A 656 -16.38 9.24 -23.38
N GLU A 657 -17.24 10.24 -23.60
CA GLU A 657 -18.63 10.03 -24.09
C GLU A 657 -18.63 9.26 -25.41
N ARG A 658 -17.76 9.64 -26.37
CA ARG A 658 -17.62 8.95 -27.65
C ARG A 658 -17.21 7.48 -27.48
N HIS A 659 -16.34 7.17 -26.52
CA HIS A 659 -15.88 5.79 -26.27
C HIS A 659 -16.89 4.94 -25.50
N MET A 660 -17.78 5.59 -24.75
CA MET A 660 -18.84 4.94 -23.98
C MET A 660 -20.13 4.70 -24.77
N LEU A 661 -20.23 5.19 -26.02
CA LEU A 661 -21.34 4.85 -26.90
C LEU A 661 -21.48 3.33 -27.04
N ASN A 662 -22.67 2.82 -26.73
CA ASN A 662 -23.02 1.40 -26.74
C ASN A 662 -22.23 0.50 -25.77
N VAL A 663 -21.53 1.08 -24.78
CA VAL A 663 -20.87 0.32 -23.73
C VAL A 663 -21.85 0.05 -22.59
N ARG A 664 -22.02 -1.21 -22.23
CA ARG A 664 -22.90 -1.65 -21.15
C ARG A 664 -22.06 -1.99 -19.90
N PRO A 665 -22.50 -1.62 -18.68
CA PRO A 665 -21.89 -2.09 -17.45
C PRO A 665 -21.82 -3.62 -17.41
N LEU A 666 -20.74 -4.15 -16.83
CA LEU A 666 -20.60 -5.58 -16.63
C LEU A 666 -21.40 -6.03 -15.42
N GLN A 667 -22.18 -7.09 -15.58
CA GLN A 667 -22.93 -7.70 -14.49
C GLN A 667 -22.59 -9.18 -14.36
N TYR A 668 -22.30 -9.63 -13.13
CA TYR A 668 -22.02 -11.03 -12.82
C TYR A 668 -22.16 -11.29 -11.32
N GLU A 669 -22.33 -12.55 -10.96
CA GLU A 669 -22.39 -12.99 -9.58
C GLU A 669 -21.04 -13.52 -9.12
N LEU A 670 -20.58 -13.05 -7.96
CA LEU A 670 -19.39 -13.58 -7.29
C LEU A 670 -19.83 -14.58 -6.23
N GLY A 671 -19.32 -15.81 -6.32
CA GLY A 671 -19.58 -16.84 -5.32
C GLY A 671 -18.92 -16.56 -3.98
N VAL A 672 -19.38 -17.27 -2.95
CA VAL A 672 -18.78 -17.27 -1.60
C VAL A 672 -18.61 -18.71 -1.14
N ALA A 673 -17.43 -19.06 -0.63
CA ALA A 673 -17.20 -20.37 -0.05
C ALA A 673 -18.13 -20.63 1.15
N THR A 674 -18.43 -21.91 1.40
CA THR A 674 -19.27 -22.37 2.50
C THR A 674 -18.78 -21.87 3.87
N GLN A 675 -19.71 -21.73 4.81
CA GLN A 675 -19.37 -21.38 6.18
C GLN A 675 -18.61 -22.56 6.83
N GLU A 676 -17.58 -22.23 7.61
CA GLU A 676 -16.78 -23.22 8.33
C GLU A 676 -16.62 -22.80 9.80
N GLN A 677 -16.33 -23.77 10.65
CA GLN A 677 -15.96 -23.53 12.04
C GLN A 677 -14.62 -22.79 12.11
N ILE A 678 -14.55 -21.74 12.93
CA ILE A 678 -13.35 -20.92 13.12
C ILE A 678 -12.38 -21.68 14.04
N THR A 679 -11.49 -22.45 13.42
CA THR A 679 -10.36 -23.13 14.08
C THR A 679 -9.05 -22.71 13.43
N ASN A 680 -7.92 -22.81 14.15
CA ASN A 680 -6.63 -22.43 13.57
C ASN A 680 -6.25 -23.29 12.35
N ALA A 681 -6.61 -24.58 12.35
CA ALA A 681 -6.39 -25.49 11.22
C ALA A 681 -7.19 -25.05 9.98
N ASN A 682 -8.48 -24.74 10.15
CA ASN A 682 -9.32 -24.26 9.06
C ASN A 682 -8.81 -22.90 8.55
N ILE A 683 -8.47 -21.96 9.46
CA ILE A 683 -7.89 -20.66 9.09
C ILE A 683 -6.64 -20.86 8.24
N PHE A 684 -5.73 -21.76 8.64
CA PHE A 684 -4.53 -22.05 7.86
C PHE A 684 -4.86 -22.55 6.45
N LYS A 685 -5.82 -23.47 6.29
CA LYS A 685 -6.29 -23.94 4.98
C LYS A 685 -6.82 -22.79 4.11
N GLY A 686 -7.64 -21.92 4.68
CA GLY A 686 -8.17 -20.72 4.01
C GLY A 686 -7.07 -19.74 3.58
N LEU A 687 -6.11 -19.44 4.47
CA LEU A 687 -4.97 -18.57 4.18
C LEU A 687 -4.08 -19.15 3.06
N LYS A 688 -3.71 -20.43 3.17
CA LYS A 688 -2.88 -21.14 2.19
C LYS A 688 -3.52 -21.12 0.80
N SER A 689 -4.83 -21.31 0.74
CA SER A 689 -5.60 -21.23 -0.51
C SER A 689 -5.52 -19.83 -1.12
N ALA A 690 -5.81 -18.79 -0.33
CA ALA A 690 -5.72 -17.38 -0.75
C ALA A 690 -4.32 -16.99 -1.26
N TYR A 691 -3.25 -17.48 -0.62
CA TYR A 691 -1.87 -17.20 -1.03
C TYR A 691 -1.53 -17.66 -2.44
N SER A 692 -2.21 -18.69 -2.95
CA SER A 692 -1.96 -19.23 -4.30
C SER A 692 -2.50 -18.33 -5.42
N LYS A 693 -3.49 -17.50 -5.14
CA LYS A 693 -4.19 -16.71 -6.17
C LYS A 693 -3.72 -15.25 -6.27
N ASN A 694 -3.03 -14.72 -5.27
CA ASN A 694 -2.71 -13.29 -5.20
C ASN A 694 -1.85 -12.76 -6.37
N SER A 695 -0.97 -13.59 -6.97
CA SER A 695 -0.15 -13.14 -8.10
C SER A 695 -0.98 -12.90 -9.38
N LEU A 696 -2.13 -13.55 -9.50
CA LEU A 696 -2.97 -13.49 -10.69
C LEU A 696 -3.53 -12.08 -10.95
N ILE A 697 -3.77 -11.26 -9.92
CA ILE A 697 -4.30 -9.88 -10.11
C ILE A 697 -3.39 -9.08 -11.04
N GLY A 698 -2.08 -9.11 -10.79
CA GLY A 698 -1.09 -8.39 -11.58
C GLY A 698 -0.86 -9.02 -12.95
N GLU A 699 -0.92 -10.35 -13.04
CA GLU A 699 -0.80 -11.10 -14.29
C GLU A 699 -1.97 -10.81 -15.23
N ILE A 700 -3.21 -10.94 -14.74
CA ILE A 700 -4.45 -10.62 -15.47
C ILE A 700 -4.46 -9.15 -15.89
N SER A 701 -4.08 -8.22 -15.02
CA SER A 701 -4.00 -6.79 -15.38
C SER A 701 -2.98 -6.52 -16.48
N ASN A 702 -1.83 -7.21 -16.47
CA ASN A 702 -0.85 -7.10 -17.55
C ASN A 702 -1.41 -7.67 -18.86
N ASP A 703 -2.15 -8.77 -18.79
CA ASP A 703 -2.78 -9.41 -19.94
C ASP A 703 -3.87 -8.53 -20.57
N ILE A 704 -4.67 -7.85 -19.76
CA ILE A 704 -5.62 -6.81 -20.21
C ILE A 704 -4.86 -5.68 -20.92
N SER A 705 -3.75 -5.19 -20.36
CA SER A 705 -2.95 -4.16 -21.05
C SER A 705 -2.32 -4.65 -22.37
N LYS A 706 -1.99 -5.94 -22.52
CA LYS A 706 -1.55 -6.50 -23.81
C LYS A 706 -2.67 -6.47 -24.84
N LEU A 707 -3.91 -6.78 -24.44
CA LEU A 707 -5.09 -6.73 -25.30
C LEU A 707 -5.37 -5.29 -25.76
N TRP A 708 -5.36 -4.31 -24.83
CA TRP A 708 -5.53 -2.89 -25.16
C TRP A 708 -4.44 -2.34 -26.10
N ALA A 709 -3.22 -2.84 -25.98
CA ALA A 709 -2.10 -2.42 -26.83
C ALA A 709 -2.09 -3.10 -28.22
N SER A 710 -2.97 -4.08 -28.45
CA SER A 710 -3.07 -4.77 -29.73
C SER A 710 -3.74 -3.87 -30.79
N ALA A 711 -3.50 -4.15 -32.07
CA ALA A 711 -4.06 -3.33 -33.16
C ALA A 711 -5.60 -3.32 -33.16
N ASN A 712 -6.21 -4.45 -32.81
CA ASN A 712 -7.66 -4.64 -32.69
C ASN A 712 -7.94 -5.31 -31.34
N PRO A 713 -8.12 -4.54 -30.25
CA PRO A 713 -8.41 -5.09 -28.92
C PRO A 713 -9.66 -5.99 -28.94
N ASP A 714 -9.51 -7.23 -28.46
CA ASP A 714 -10.63 -8.15 -28.23
C ASP A 714 -11.33 -7.77 -26.91
N GLU A 715 -12.37 -6.94 -27.02
CA GLU A 715 -13.13 -6.44 -25.85
C GLU A 715 -13.84 -7.56 -25.09
N ASP A 716 -14.26 -8.65 -25.74
CA ASP A 716 -14.90 -9.80 -25.06
C ASP A 716 -13.90 -10.50 -24.14
N SER A 717 -12.69 -10.74 -24.64
CA SER A 717 -11.59 -11.25 -23.82
C SER A 717 -11.25 -10.31 -22.65
N ILE A 718 -11.31 -8.99 -22.86
CA ILE A 718 -11.10 -8.00 -21.78
C ILE A 718 -12.20 -8.11 -20.73
N ARG A 719 -13.49 -8.13 -21.10
CA ARG A 719 -14.62 -8.26 -20.15
C ARG A 719 -14.49 -9.53 -19.30
N ARG A 720 -14.13 -10.67 -19.92
CA ARG A 720 -13.89 -11.95 -19.23
C ARG A 720 -12.73 -11.88 -18.24
N LEU A 721 -11.62 -11.24 -18.63
CA LEU A 721 -10.48 -11.04 -17.73
C LEU A 721 -10.79 -10.06 -16.60
N VAL A 722 -11.65 -9.06 -16.82
CA VAL A 722 -12.12 -8.15 -15.77
C VAL A 722 -12.93 -8.91 -14.72
N PHE A 723 -13.85 -9.78 -15.15
CA PHE A 723 -14.57 -10.69 -14.25
C PHE A 723 -13.63 -11.56 -13.41
N GLU A 724 -12.61 -12.15 -14.02
CA GLU A 724 -11.60 -12.93 -13.30
C GLU A 724 -10.76 -12.07 -12.34
N ASN A 725 -10.40 -10.85 -12.74
CA ASN A 725 -9.62 -9.94 -11.90
C ASN A 725 -10.41 -9.60 -10.64
N ASN A 726 -11.68 -9.25 -10.79
CA ASN A 726 -12.56 -8.90 -9.67
C ASN A 726 -12.84 -10.12 -8.78
N SER A 727 -13.03 -11.30 -9.37
CA SER A 727 -13.10 -12.57 -8.61
C SER A 727 -11.82 -12.84 -7.82
N CYS A 728 -10.64 -12.55 -8.40
CA CYS A 728 -9.35 -12.71 -7.71
C CYS A 728 -9.16 -11.72 -6.55
N ILE A 729 -9.61 -10.47 -6.72
CA ILE A 729 -9.55 -9.43 -5.68
C ILE A 729 -10.39 -9.85 -4.48
N ASP A 730 -11.60 -10.36 -4.74
CA ASP A 730 -12.53 -10.79 -3.70
C ASP A 730 -12.21 -12.17 -3.13
N TYR A 731 -11.43 -13.00 -3.82
CA TYR A 731 -10.95 -14.30 -3.33
C TYR A 731 -10.31 -14.23 -1.93
N ALA A 732 -9.60 -13.13 -1.64
CA ALA A 732 -9.00 -12.87 -0.33
C ALA A 732 -10.03 -12.78 0.80
N LYS A 733 -11.33 -12.60 0.51
CA LYS A 733 -12.46 -12.58 1.44
C LYS A 733 -13.46 -13.72 1.19
N THR A 734 -13.65 -14.15 -0.06
CA THR A 734 -14.72 -15.09 -0.44
C THR A 734 -14.24 -16.53 -0.58
N LEU A 735 -12.94 -16.74 -0.86
CA LEU A 735 -12.36 -18.05 -1.21
C LEU A 735 -13.01 -18.74 -2.42
N TRP A 736 -13.68 -17.97 -3.28
CA TRP A 736 -14.30 -18.48 -4.51
C TRP A 736 -13.66 -17.85 -5.75
N PHE A 737 -13.28 -18.68 -6.71
CA PHE A 737 -12.67 -18.26 -7.97
C PHE A 737 -13.26 -19.09 -9.12
N PRO A 738 -13.65 -18.48 -10.25
CA PRO A 738 -14.25 -19.20 -11.36
C PRO A 738 -13.24 -20.12 -12.06
N GLU A 739 -13.73 -21.19 -12.67
CA GLU A 739 -12.92 -22.08 -13.50
C GLU A 739 -13.09 -21.68 -14.98
N ARG A 740 -11.99 -21.39 -15.65
CA ARG A 740 -12.00 -20.94 -17.04
C ARG A 740 -12.19 -22.13 -18.00
N PRO A 741 -13.20 -22.12 -18.90
CA PRO A 741 -13.35 -23.15 -19.94
C PRO A 741 -12.15 -23.24 -20.89
N LYS A 742 -11.89 -24.44 -21.45
CA LYS A 742 -10.74 -24.70 -22.32
C LYS A 742 -10.71 -23.81 -23.57
N GLU A 743 -11.83 -23.68 -24.26
CA GLU A 743 -11.94 -22.88 -25.49
C GLU A 743 -11.67 -21.39 -25.24
N ILE A 744 -12.24 -20.85 -24.16
CA ILE A 744 -12.02 -19.47 -23.71
C ILE A 744 -10.55 -19.24 -23.35
N ASN A 745 -9.92 -20.22 -22.71
CA ASN A 745 -8.50 -20.17 -22.40
C ASN A 745 -7.63 -20.12 -23.65
N GLU A 746 -7.96 -20.89 -24.69
CA GLU A 746 -7.25 -20.86 -25.96
C GLU A 746 -7.42 -19.52 -26.68
N GLN A 747 -8.62 -18.93 -26.68
CA GLN A 747 -8.88 -17.60 -27.23
C GLN A 747 -8.00 -16.55 -26.53
N ILE A 748 -8.05 -16.47 -25.21
CA ILE A 748 -7.28 -15.48 -24.43
C ILE A 748 -5.77 -15.67 -24.64
N LYS A 749 -5.28 -16.92 -24.66
CA LYS A 749 -3.85 -17.24 -24.84
C LYS A 749 -3.25 -16.74 -26.15
N LYS A 750 -4.04 -16.52 -27.20
CA LYS A 750 -3.56 -15.93 -28.47
C LYS A 750 -2.92 -14.55 -28.24
N TYR A 751 -3.46 -13.78 -27.30
CA TYR A 751 -3.00 -12.43 -26.99
C TYR A 751 -2.03 -12.40 -25.80
N THR A 752 -2.29 -13.19 -24.76
CA THR A 752 -1.51 -13.11 -23.51
C THR A 752 -0.10 -13.69 -23.62
N LYS A 753 0.18 -14.52 -24.63
CA LYS A 753 1.56 -14.96 -24.95
C LYS A 753 2.45 -13.84 -25.50
N ALA A 754 1.86 -12.72 -25.95
CA ALA A 754 2.63 -11.61 -26.46
C ALA A 754 3.47 -10.93 -25.36
N LYS A 755 4.54 -10.25 -25.78
CA LYS A 755 5.31 -9.39 -24.87
C LYS A 755 4.44 -8.24 -24.34
N LEU A 756 4.87 -7.64 -23.24
CA LEU A 756 4.18 -6.50 -22.62
C LEU A 756 4.20 -5.28 -23.56
N ALA A 757 3.23 -4.38 -23.41
CA ALA A 757 3.17 -3.13 -24.20
C ALA A 757 4.44 -2.28 -24.01
N HIS A 758 4.82 -1.46 -25.01
CA HIS A 758 6.09 -0.74 -24.98
C HIS A 758 6.18 0.23 -23.79
N PHE A 759 5.10 0.93 -23.48
CA PHE A 759 5.06 1.88 -22.37
C PHE A 759 5.37 1.26 -20.98
N PHE A 760 5.33 -0.07 -20.82
CA PHE A 760 5.74 -0.72 -19.57
C PHE A 760 7.23 -0.56 -19.25
N ARG A 761 8.06 -0.17 -20.22
CA ARG A 761 9.43 0.32 -19.96
C ARG A 761 9.44 1.50 -19.00
N PHE A 762 8.44 2.37 -19.11
CA PHE A 762 8.31 3.56 -18.28
C PHE A 762 7.41 3.31 -17.06
N ALA A 763 6.32 2.56 -17.22
CA ALA A 763 5.36 2.31 -16.15
C ALA A 763 5.84 1.32 -15.09
N LYS A 764 6.63 0.31 -15.49
CA LYS A 764 7.02 -0.84 -14.65
C LYS A 764 8.50 -1.23 -14.78
N ASP A 765 9.33 -0.33 -15.32
CA ASP A 765 10.78 -0.53 -15.48
C ASP A 765 11.14 -1.84 -16.19
N LYS A 766 10.39 -2.19 -17.24
CA LYS A 766 10.65 -3.39 -18.04
C LYS A 766 11.77 -3.14 -19.05
N GLU A 767 12.57 -4.18 -19.26
CA GLU A 767 13.65 -4.16 -20.25
C GLU A 767 13.12 -4.22 -21.68
N LYS A 768 13.93 -3.77 -22.64
CA LYS A 768 13.57 -3.80 -24.08
C LYS A 768 13.22 -5.22 -24.56
N SER A 769 13.87 -6.24 -24.01
CA SER A 769 13.62 -7.65 -24.34
C SER A 769 12.26 -8.16 -23.84
N GLN A 770 11.70 -7.52 -22.80
CA GLN A 770 10.46 -7.93 -22.12
C GLN A 770 9.19 -7.27 -22.70
N VAL A 771 9.37 -6.26 -23.56
CA VAL A 771 8.27 -5.51 -24.16
C VAL A 771 8.25 -5.65 -25.69
N GLN A 772 7.14 -5.27 -26.30
CA GLN A 772 7.02 -5.13 -27.74
C GLN A 772 7.77 -3.88 -28.25
N LYS A 773 8.01 -3.82 -29.56
CA LYS A 773 8.41 -2.57 -30.22
C LYS A 773 7.30 -1.52 -30.03
N ILE A 774 7.64 -0.23 -30.18
CA ILE A 774 6.68 0.87 -30.03
C ILE A 774 5.52 0.62 -31.00
N GLY A 775 4.30 0.47 -30.45
CA GLY A 775 3.09 0.17 -31.22
C GLY A 775 2.25 1.41 -31.51
N ASN A 776 1.02 1.15 -31.95
CA ASN A 776 -0.01 2.18 -32.22
C ASN A 776 -1.02 2.35 -31.08
N GLY A 777 -0.85 1.62 -29.96
CA GLY A 777 -1.70 1.82 -28.79
C GLY A 777 -1.60 3.25 -28.28
N VAL A 778 -2.72 3.82 -27.80
CA VAL A 778 -2.83 5.24 -27.43
C VAL A 778 -1.75 5.71 -26.44
N VAL A 779 -1.36 4.86 -25.49
CA VAL A 779 -0.27 5.19 -24.55
C VAL A 779 1.10 5.20 -25.24
N ASP A 780 1.36 4.29 -26.18
CA ASP A 780 2.61 4.24 -26.94
C ASP A 780 2.74 5.43 -27.90
N MET A 781 1.62 6.00 -28.36
CA MET A 781 1.61 7.20 -29.22
C MET A 781 2.28 8.41 -28.55
N LEU A 782 2.22 8.54 -27.21
CA LEU A 782 2.93 9.59 -26.46
C LEU A 782 4.43 9.62 -26.76
N VAL A 783 5.01 8.46 -27.03
CA VAL A 783 6.43 8.30 -27.36
C VAL A 783 6.65 8.28 -28.87
N LYS A 784 5.80 7.56 -29.63
CA LYS A 784 5.89 7.44 -31.08
C LYS A 784 5.82 8.80 -31.78
N GLU A 785 4.83 9.60 -31.40
CA GLU A 785 4.55 10.93 -31.98
C GLU A 785 5.39 12.05 -31.33
N LYS A 786 6.34 11.69 -30.46
CA LYS A 786 7.22 12.63 -29.74
C LYS A 786 6.47 13.73 -28.96
N ILE A 787 5.27 13.42 -28.45
CA ILE A 787 4.43 14.34 -27.68
C ILE A 787 5.14 14.75 -26.38
N ILE A 788 5.71 13.78 -25.66
CA ILE A 788 6.44 14.07 -24.42
C ILE A 788 7.89 14.49 -24.74
N PRO A 789 8.36 15.63 -24.22
CA PRO A 789 9.68 16.16 -24.54
C PRO A 789 10.83 15.27 -24.05
N LYS A 790 12.02 15.54 -24.58
CA LYS A 790 13.27 14.90 -24.13
C LYS A 790 13.68 15.41 -22.75
N SER A 791 14.59 14.69 -22.09
CA SER A 791 15.05 14.98 -20.73
C SER A 791 15.99 16.18 -20.61
N ASN A 792 16.47 16.73 -21.72
CA ASN A 792 17.41 17.86 -21.69
C ASN A 792 16.74 19.07 -21.04
N ILE A 793 17.49 19.74 -20.17
CA ILE A 793 17.08 20.95 -19.47
C ILE A 793 18.13 22.02 -19.77
N ILE A 794 17.65 23.22 -20.05
CA ILE A 794 18.46 24.44 -20.02
C ILE A 794 18.04 25.11 -18.71
N PHE A 795 19.00 25.46 -17.87
CA PHE A 795 18.75 26.25 -16.68
C PHE A 795 18.99 27.71 -17.04
N THR A 796 17.98 28.56 -16.84
CA THR A 796 18.22 30.00 -16.73
C THR A 796 18.58 30.35 -15.29
N GLU A 797 19.13 31.54 -15.06
CA GLU A 797 19.26 32.06 -13.70
C GLU A 797 17.87 32.30 -13.12
N LEU A 798 17.43 31.41 -12.21
CA LEU A 798 16.10 31.44 -11.61
C LEU A 798 16.02 32.40 -10.40
N ALA A 799 17.18 32.78 -9.87
CA ALA A 799 17.37 33.65 -8.71
C ALA A 799 18.77 34.26 -8.73
N GLU A 800 19.08 35.10 -7.75
CA GLU A 800 20.44 35.57 -7.48
C GLU A 800 21.34 34.45 -6.92
N ASP A 801 22.65 34.71 -6.85
CA ASP A 801 23.62 33.79 -6.27
C ASP A 801 23.31 33.43 -4.81
N ILE A 802 23.74 32.22 -4.44
CA ILE A 802 23.59 31.69 -3.10
C ILE A 802 24.66 32.25 -2.16
N ASP A 803 24.22 32.84 -1.06
CA ASP A 803 25.06 33.06 0.12
C ASP A 803 24.78 31.96 1.16
N TYR A 804 25.64 30.94 1.19
CA TYR A 804 25.44 29.79 2.07
C TYR A 804 25.51 30.16 3.55
N LYS A 805 26.14 31.29 3.91
CA LYS A 805 26.24 31.74 5.32
C LYS A 805 24.87 32.07 5.90
N LYS A 806 23.89 32.43 5.07
CA LYS A 806 22.48 32.61 5.49
C LYS A 806 21.82 31.33 5.98
N LEU A 807 22.36 30.16 5.63
CA LEU A 807 21.90 28.85 6.13
C LEU A 807 22.41 28.55 7.55
N MET A 808 23.44 29.26 8.00
CA MET A 808 24.15 29.00 9.25
C MET A 808 23.66 29.91 10.38
N LYS A 809 23.82 29.46 11.63
CA LYS A 809 23.63 30.31 12.81
C LYS A 809 24.93 30.98 13.25
N ASN A 810 26.05 30.27 13.22
CA ASN A 810 27.39 30.78 13.50
C ASN A 810 28.27 30.67 12.25
N THR A 811 28.44 31.78 11.53
CA THR A 811 29.22 31.84 10.28
C THR A 811 30.71 31.62 10.48
N ASN A 812 31.21 31.71 11.72
CA ASN A 812 32.63 31.59 12.06
C ASN A 812 32.95 30.25 12.74
N ILE A 813 32.06 29.24 12.61
CA ILE A 813 32.25 27.93 13.23
C ILE A 813 33.51 27.23 12.69
N GLU A 814 34.35 26.71 13.59
CA GLU A 814 35.46 25.83 13.23
C GLU A 814 34.97 24.39 13.06
N ILE A 815 35.48 23.68 12.06
CA ILE A 815 35.05 22.31 11.76
C ILE A 815 35.76 21.31 12.67
N ASP A 816 34.99 20.56 13.44
CA ASP A 816 35.45 19.35 14.11
C ASP A 816 35.45 18.18 13.12
N GLN A 817 36.63 17.68 12.77
CA GLN A 817 36.81 16.60 11.81
C GLN A 817 36.03 15.33 12.18
N ARG A 818 35.79 15.06 13.47
CA ARG A 818 35.01 13.89 13.92
C ARG A 818 33.59 13.91 13.39
N VAL A 819 32.98 15.10 13.30
CA VAL A 819 31.62 15.27 12.74
C VAL A 819 31.61 14.92 11.26
N ILE A 820 32.64 15.35 10.52
CA ILE A 820 32.79 15.09 9.09
C ILE A 820 33.03 13.61 8.82
N ASP A 821 33.90 12.97 9.59
CA ASP A 821 34.23 11.55 9.43
C ASP A 821 33.00 10.65 9.62
N VAL A 822 32.19 10.93 10.65
CA VAL A 822 30.93 10.23 10.89
C VAL A 822 29.93 10.50 9.75
N PHE A 823 29.81 11.74 9.29
CA PHE A 823 28.92 12.09 8.18
C PHE A 823 29.32 11.40 6.87
N GLU A 824 30.60 11.31 6.54
CA GLU A 824 31.12 10.62 5.36
C GLU A 824 30.94 9.10 5.47
N LYS A 825 31.16 8.52 6.66
CA LYS A 825 30.87 7.10 6.93
C LYS A 825 29.40 6.78 6.66
N ILE A 826 28.50 7.60 7.20
CA ILE A 826 27.05 7.50 6.97
C ILE A 826 26.74 7.58 5.46
N ASN A 827 27.33 8.52 4.74
CA ASN A 827 27.09 8.66 3.30
C ASN A 827 27.54 7.45 2.47
N LYS A 828 28.58 6.74 2.92
CA LYS A 828 29.05 5.50 2.28
C LYS A 828 28.13 4.32 2.57
N SER A 829 27.56 4.20 3.79
CA SER A 829 26.72 3.05 4.17
C SER A 829 25.23 3.21 3.83
N LYS A 830 24.72 4.45 3.75
CA LYS A 830 23.27 4.77 3.71
C LYS A 830 22.45 3.95 2.70
N TYR A 831 22.99 3.68 1.51
CA TYR A 831 22.25 2.95 0.49
C TYR A 831 21.87 1.54 0.95
N TRP A 832 22.82 0.84 1.58
CA TRP A 832 22.61 -0.52 2.08
C TRP A 832 21.73 -0.50 3.32
N ASP A 833 21.94 0.46 4.23
CA ASP A 833 21.12 0.61 5.43
C ASP A 833 19.64 0.86 5.08
N ILE A 834 19.37 1.76 4.12
CA ILE A 834 18.01 2.04 3.62
C ILE A 834 17.43 0.82 2.90
N LYS A 835 18.23 0.13 2.07
CA LYS A 835 17.77 -1.02 1.29
C LYS A 835 17.38 -2.19 2.19
N ASN A 836 18.15 -2.44 3.25
CA ASN A 836 17.86 -3.48 4.23
C ASN A 836 16.56 -3.14 4.97
N GLU A 837 16.45 -1.93 5.52
CA GLU A 837 15.24 -1.44 6.19
C GLU A 837 13.99 -1.62 5.31
N ILE A 838 14.03 -1.26 4.03
CA ILE A 838 12.90 -1.43 3.09
C ILE A 838 12.54 -2.91 2.90
N LYS A 839 13.55 -3.77 2.73
CA LYS A 839 13.37 -5.19 2.48
C LYS A 839 12.67 -5.86 3.67
N GLU A 840 13.04 -5.48 4.87
CA GLU A 840 12.52 -6.07 6.10
C GLU A 840 11.15 -5.49 6.51
N SER A 841 11.02 -4.16 6.49
CA SER A 841 9.75 -3.46 6.73
C SER A 841 8.66 -3.79 5.71
N GLY A 842 9.05 -4.02 4.46
CA GLY A 842 8.10 -4.03 3.35
C GLY A 842 7.35 -2.69 3.23
N ASP A 843 7.90 -1.62 3.78
CA ASP A 843 7.40 -0.26 3.64
C ASP A 843 7.85 0.36 2.31
N SER A 844 7.25 1.50 1.96
CA SER A 844 7.73 2.27 0.82
C SER A 844 9.13 2.81 1.08
N ARG A 845 9.92 2.97 0.01
CA ARG A 845 11.27 3.55 0.07
C ARG A 845 11.35 4.84 0.89
N LYS A 846 10.34 5.71 0.73
CA LYS A 846 10.26 7.01 1.39
C LYS A 846 10.16 6.89 2.92
N LYS A 847 9.55 5.82 3.44
CA LYS A 847 9.48 5.56 4.89
C LYS A 847 10.80 5.00 5.41
N GLY A 848 11.39 4.02 4.72
CA GLY A 848 12.69 3.45 5.11
C GLY A 848 13.80 4.52 5.15
N GLU A 849 13.81 5.43 4.18
CA GLU A 849 14.72 6.60 4.19
C GLU A 849 14.59 7.44 5.46
N LEU A 850 13.35 7.76 5.89
CA LEU A 850 13.12 8.60 7.06
C LEU A 850 13.62 7.95 8.36
N VAL A 851 13.40 6.65 8.53
CA VAL A 851 13.84 5.89 9.71
C VAL A 851 15.35 5.94 9.84
N ILE A 852 16.05 5.64 8.74
CA ILE A 852 17.51 5.61 8.71
C ILE A 852 18.10 7.00 8.93
N TYR A 853 17.56 8.04 8.28
CA TYR A 853 18.04 9.41 8.53
C TYR A 853 17.77 9.90 9.97
N LYS A 854 16.71 9.43 10.64
CA LYS A 854 16.47 9.73 12.07
C LYS A 854 17.54 9.09 12.96
N LYS A 855 17.99 7.86 12.66
CA LYS A 855 19.10 7.19 13.35
C LYS A 855 20.41 7.95 13.16
N PHE A 856 20.77 8.25 11.91
CA PHE A 856 21.99 9.02 11.58
C PHE A 856 22.01 10.41 12.20
N ARG A 857 20.85 11.08 12.23
CA ARG A 857 20.71 12.36 12.90
C ARG A 857 21.06 12.27 14.39
N LYS A 858 20.62 11.22 15.09
CA LYS A 858 20.95 11.02 16.51
C LYS A 858 22.45 10.80 16.72
N GLU A 859 23.09 10.01 15.85
CA GLU A 859 24.53 9.74 15.90
C GLU A 859 25.36 11.02 15.77
N LEU A 860 25.03 11.87 14.78
CA LEU A 860 25.72 13.15 14.58
C LEU A 860 25.48 14.14 15.73
N LEU A 861 24.26 14.18 16.27
CA LEU A 861 23.92 15.06 17.39
C LEU A 861 24.59 14.65 18.72
N ALA A 862 25.10 13.42 18.82
CA ALA A 862 25.87 12.99 19.99
C ALA A 862 27.28 13.61 20.06
N LEU A 863 27.77 14.18 18.95
CA LEU A 863 29.13 14.71 18.84
C LEU A 863 29.28 16.17 19.30
N GLY A 864 28.17 16.89 19.49
CA GLY A 864 28.23 18.30 19.87
C GLY A 864 26.87 18.97 19.97
N LYS A 865 26.87 20.29 20.15
CA LYS A 865 25.63 21.07 20.18
C LYS A 865 24.96 21.00 18.81
N ARG A 866 23.63 20.85 18.83
CA ARG A 866 22.81 20.69 17.61
C ARG A 866 23.08 21.72 16.52
N GLN A 867 23.25 23.01 16.87
CA GLN A 867 23.48 24.05 15.88
C GLN A 867 24.91 24.05 15.36
N ASP A 868 25.90 23.83 16.23
CA ASP A 868 27.30 23.73 15.83
C ASP A 868 27.50 22.58 14.82
N VAL A 869 26.89 21.40 15.07
CA VAL A 869 26.90 20.27 14.12
C VAL A 869 26.28 20.63 12.77
N VAL A 870 25.17 21.37 12.78
CA VAL A 870 24.49 21.81 11.55
C VAL A 870 25.39 22.78 10.78
N ASP A 871 25.93 23.80 11.43
CA ASP A 871 26.75 24.84 10.80
C ASP A 871 28.07 24.26 10.26
N MET A 872 28.72 23.33 10.99
CA MET A 872 29.91 22.62 10.51
C MET A 872 29.63 21.84 9.22
N LEU A 873 28.52 21.10 9.16
CA LEU A 873 28.14 20.36 7.96
C LEU A 873 27.77 21.26 6.78
N ILE A 874 27.15 22.41 7.04
CA ILE A 874 26.88 23.41 5.99
C ILE A 874 28.19 23.94 5.44
N ARG A 875 29.09 24.44 6.29
CA ARG A 875 30.40 24.98 5.87
C ARG A 875 31.18 23.93 5.07
N TYR A 876 31.29 22.71 5.57
CA TYR A 876 31.97 21.62 4.87
C TYR A 876 31.38 21.34 3.48
N LEU A 877 30.05 21.30 3.34
CA LEU A 877 29.40 20.91 2.08
C LEU A 877 29.29 22.03 1.05
N TYR A 878 29.21 23.29 1.51
CA TYR A 878 29.06 24.47 0.65
C TYR A 878 30.38 25.21 0.37
N ASP A 879 31.37 25.12 1.25
CA ASP A 879 32.65 25.85 1.13
C ASP A 879 33.83 24.90 0.87
N ASP A 880 34.10 23.97 1.81
CA ASP A 880 35.32 23.12 1.74
C ASP A 880 35.24 22.08 0.62
N LYS A 881 34.14 21.32 0.55
CA LYS A 881 33.95 20.19 -0.40
C LYS A 881 33.25 20.60 -1.69
N GLN A 882 32.39 21.61 -1.63
CA GLN A 882 31.58 22.11 -2.75
C GLN A 882 30.90 20.98 -3.55
N THR A 883 30.11 20.14 -2.88
CA THR A 883 29.50 18.96 -3.53
C THR A 883 28.04 19.19 -3.89
N LYS A 884 27.60 18.61 -5.00
CA LYS A 884 26.16 18.48 -5.33
C LYS A 884 25.42 17.48 -4.43
N ASN A 885 26.14 16.60 -3.72
CA ASN A 885 25.54 15.52 -2.93
C ASN A 885 25.14 15.97 -1.51
N LYS A 886 24.14 16.87 -1.40
CA LYS A 886 23.70 17.45 -0.11
C LYS A 886 22.43 16.81 0.47
N GLN A 887 21.93 15.71 -0.13
CA GLN A 887 20.67 15.06 0.29
C GLN A 887 20.64 14.73 1.79
N SER A 888 21.71 14.12 2.32
CA SER A 888 21.75 13.69 3.72
C SER A 888 21.65 14.87 4.68
N LEU A 889 22.29 16.01 4.36
CA LEU A 889 22.18 17.25 5.14
C LEU A 889 20.71 17.70 5.20
N TRP A 890 20.04 17.80 4.05
CA TRP A 890 18.66 18.28 3.98
C TRP A 890 17.65 17.33 4.63
N PHE A 891 17.82 16.01 4.47
CA PHE A 891 16.97 15.02 5.14
C PHE A 891 17.14 15.03 6.65
N MET A 892 18.37 15.18 7.14
CA MET A 892 18.63 15.18 8.58
C MET A 892 18.32 16.53 9.20
N PHE A 893 18.79 17.64 8.63
CA PHE A 893 18.86 18.96 9.27
C PHE A 893 18.10 20.08 8.53
N GLY A 894 17.31 19.76 7.49
CA GLY A 894 16.58 20.79 6.74
C GLY A 894 15.68 21.69 7.59
N GLU A 895 15.04 21.17 8.64
CA GLU A 895 14.23 22.00 9.56
C GLU A 895 15.08 22.94 10.42
N ASP A 896 16.33 22.57 10.71
CA ASP A 896 17.26 23.47 11.41
C ASP A 896 17.69 24.60 10.48
N ILE A 897 18.03 24.27 9.23
CA ILE A 897 18.42 25.22 8.19
C ILE A 897 17.27 26.19 7.88
N ALA A 898 16.04 25.70 7.74
CA ALA A 898 14.88 26.55 7.51
C ALA A 898 14.65 27.56 8.64
N ARG A 899 14.90 27.17 9.91
CA ARG A 899 14.81 28.09 11.05
C ARG A 899 15.94 29.12 11.05
N ASN A 900 17.15 28.73 10.67
CA ASN A 900 18.26 29.68 10.50
C ASN A 900 17.92 30.72 9.42
N LEU A 901 17.34 30.29 8.30
CA LEU A 901 16.88 31.20 7.24
C LEU A 901 15.75 32.13 7.69
N LEU A 902 14.73 31.63 8.41
CA LEU A 902 13.68 32.48 8.98
C LEU A 902 14.27 33.60 9.84
N TYR A 903 15.28 33.28 10.64
CA TYR A 903 15.96 34.26 11.48
C TYR A 903 16.81 35.23 10.65
N ASN A 904 17.71 34.70 9.82
CA ASN A 904 18.70 35.51 9.09
C ASN A 904 18.09 36.39 7.99
N ILE A 905 16.97 35.98 7.39
CA ILE A 905 16.34 36.68 6.26
C ILE A 905 15.10 37.46 6.70
N LYS A 906 14.22 36.83 7.50
CA LYS A 906 12.94 37.45 7.89
C LYS A 906 12.98 38.08 9.28
N GLY A 907 14.04 37.84 10.07
CA GLY A 907 14.09 38.28 11.47
C GLY A 907 13.00 37.63 12.32
N ILE A 908 12.62 36.38 12.02
CA ILE A 908 11.55 35.66 12.71
C ILE A 908 12.13 34.53 13.56
N VAL A 909 11.65 34.40 14.80
CA VAL A 909 11.98 33.28 15.71
C VAL A 909 10.72 32.55 16.13
N GLU A 910 10.78 31.21 16.10
CA GLU A 910 9.72 30.35 16.59
C GLU A 910 9.80 30.22 18.12
N CYS A 911 8.69 30.46 18.82
CA CYS A 911 8.61 30.31 20.27
C CYS A 911 8.87 28.86 20.69
N ILE A 912 9.78 28.64 21.65
CA ILE A 912 10.11 27.27 22.07
C ILE A 912 8.95 26.50 22.73
N GLU A 913 7.98 27.21 23.32
CA GLU A 913 6.83 26.62 24.03
C GLU A 913 5.62 26.43 23.10
N CYS A 914 5.01 27.52 22.63
CA CYS A 914 3.77 27.48 21.85
C CYS A 914 3.98 27.33 20.34
N LYS A 915 5.21 27.43 19.84
CA LYS A 915 5.55 27.41 18.40
C LYS A 915 5.06 28.60 17.59
N ASP A 916 4.48 29.63 18.23
CA ASP A 916 4.11 30.87 17.55
C ASP A 916 5.35 31.60 16.99
N LEU A 917 5.17 32.26 15.85
CA LEU A 917 6.20 33.06 15.20
C LEU A 917 6.32 34.44 15.87
N ILE A 918 7.55 34.84 16.17
CA ILE A 918 7.89 36.13 16.80
C ILE A 918 8.65 36.94 15.78
N GLU A 919 8.05 38.04 15.32
CA GLU A 919 8.70 38.98 14.40
C GLU A 919 9.63 39.92 15.15
N LYS A 920 10.84 40.14 14.61
CA LYS A 920 11.85 41.07 15.12
C LYS A 920 12.13 40.86 16.63
N PRO A 921 12.53 39.65 17.04
CA PRO A 921 12.76 39.32 18.44
C PRO A 921 13.85 40.23 19.03
N ARG A 922 13.68 40.61 20.30
CA ARG A 922 14.74 41.31 21.06
C ARG A 922 15.96 40.40 21.19
N GLN A 923 17.13 41.00 21.47
CA GLN A 923 18.38 40.24 21.64
C GLN A 923 18.18 39.08 22.64
N ARG A 924 18.34 37.83 22.16
CA ARG A 924 18.16 36.55 22.90
C ARG A 924 16.72 36.12 23.22
N GLN A 925 15.69 36.73 22.62
CA GLN A 925 14.32 36.29 22.80
C GLN A 925 14.06 34.94 22.11
N ILE A 926 13.58 33.95 22.88
CA ILE A 926 13.26 32.59 22.40
C ILE A 926 11.81 32.18 22.71
N ARG A 927 11.03 33.05 23.35
CA ARG A 927 9.61 32.85 23.70
C ARG A 927 8.79 34.08 23.31
N CYS A 928 7.54 33.88 22.91
CA CYS A 928 6.58 34.98 22.77
C CYS A 928 6.28 35.57 24.16
N ASP A 929 5.76 36.80 24.21
CA ASP A 929 5.58 37.51 25.47
C ASP A 929 4.69 36.74 26.46
N LYS A 930 3.60 36.14 25.96
CA LYS A 930 2.70 35.28 26.75
C LYS A 930 3.45 34.09 27.39
N CYS A 931 4.22 33.35 26.60
CA CYS A 931 4.97 32.19 27.10
C CYS A 931 6.13 32.59 28.01
N GLN A 932 6.77 33.73 27.74
CA GLN A 932 7.83 34.28 28.56
C GLN A 932 7.31 34.68 29.95
N ASP A 933 6.11 35.27 30.03
CA ASP A 933 5.49 35.64 31.29
C ASP A 933 5.03 34.43 32.11
N LEU A 934 4.48 33.40 31.46
CA LEU A 934 4.18 32.13 32.12
C LEU A 934 5.45 31.50 32.71
N TYR A 935 6.53 31.45 31.92
CA TYR A 935 7.82 30.92 32.37
C TYR A 935 8.40 31.71 33.56
N LYS A 936 8.32 33.05 33.54
CA LYS A 936 8.76 33.90 34.66
C LYS A 936 7.96 33.60 35.93
N LYS A 937 6.62 33.51 35.84
CA LYS A 937 5.75 33.19 36.98
C LYS A 937 6.10 31.84 37.60
N GLU A 938 6.38 30.84 36.78
CA GLU A 938 6.76 29.50 37.24
C GLU A 938 8.14 29.49 37.92
N LYS A 939 9.13 30.16 37.32
CA LYS A 939 10.46 30.38 37.93
C LYS A 939 10.36 31.10 39.28
N ASP A 940 9.54 32.13 39.38
CA ASP A 940 9.32 32.87 40.63
C ASP A 940 8.64 32.00 41.69
N LYS A 941 7.68 31.14 41.30
CA LYS A 941 7.06 30.16 42.21
C LYS A 941 8.10 29.18 42.75
N ILE A 942 8.96 28.63 41.88
CA ILE A 942 10.06 27.72 42.27
C ILE A 942 11.05 28.44 43.19
N ARG A 943 11.41 29.69 42.89
CA ARG A 943 12.32 30.49 43.73
C ARG A 943 11.75 30.73 45.12
N LYS A 944 10.47 31.11 45.23
CA LYS A 944 9.76 31.28 46.51
C LYS A 944 9.69 29.98 47.32
N GLN A 945 9.49 28.84 46.65
CA GLN A 945 9.50 27.52 47.30
C GLN A 945 10.89 27.12 47.81
N LYS A 946 11.95 27.40 47.05
CA LYS A 946 13.34 27.18 47.50
C LYS A 946 13.69 28.07 48.69
N ASN A 947 13.32 29.35 48.66
CA ASN A 947 13.59 30.26 49.76
C ASN A 947 12.83 29.85 51.03
N LYS A 948 11.57 29.37 50.92
CA LYS A 948 10.82 28.80 52.06
C LYS A 948 11.44 27.53 52.66
N LYS A 949 12.21 26.75 51.89
CA LYS A 949 12.94 25.56 52.36
C LYS A 949 14.32 25.87 52.94
N ILE A 950 14.84 27.08 52.73
CA ILE A 950 16.11 27.54 53.31
C ILE A 950 15.84 28.36 54.58
N SER A 951 14.65 28.95 54.70
CA SER A 951 14.18 29.69 55.88
C SER A 951 13.37 28.84 56.88
N ALA A 952 13.28 27.53 56.67
CA ALA A 952 12.70 26.53 57.56
C ALA A 952 13.76 25.44 57.75
#